data_AF-A0AAD5YKN4-F1
#
_entry.id   AF-A0AAD5YKN4-F1
#
_cell.length_a   1.000
_cell.length_b   1.000
_cell.length_c   1.000
_cell.angle_alpha   90.00
_cell.angle_beta   90.00
_cell.angle_gamma   90.00
#
_symmetry.space_group_name_H-M   'P 1'
#
loop_
_entity.id
_entity.type
_entity.pdbx_description
1 polymer ?
#
loop_
_entity_poly.entity_id
_entity_poly.type
_entity_poly.pdbx_seq_one_letter_code
_entity_poly.pdbx_strand_id
1 'polypeptide(L)'
;MTNENLPLSSLPKCNIIAQKDLLNLSSDKRQRIDFEIEQALLLSKASLEEQITALYGSAYNNDHHTIVNTAATTSGIDSHTTATVGVFWGRGNRRNQASRIPGKQTANRAQLYAILLAITDANPCHALHIISPSEYAIHSICHWAPKLARAGWPCANKDILCDLHTRISSFHSHILFSLTNRQSDNPNHRQAITLARNALTIHHSPVTTLPTKTHMCTCVSPELPILKVSTTLRIRSIAETKLIELDVLPSAPSPTDLMKRDHLSALLRSSSDKMFWSAVNKMSIPVPKRSDINAEDLLPIFAERMNPPTILPPTFNSTRRSLNTLLYNSISSSTENPLQSHDAFTRPFSIPEIEQIKAHIIRHNVHSARGPDSVSYEDLLCIPNDTLTDIFNSCIAQQVMPVSWCNAFIAARPKKGSVQNDPNSFRTIGLESCMLKMITLLIDRRLRIWAKEKEIIPPSQNGFQDKLRTINNVFILRCVLDKTRAYNQPLHIVFIDLTNAFPSVHQPTLWIKLRRLGADGPMIRWIQLLYESLRYQVRFQGSFSILFRALAGILIGDPASPFFWIFYMQDLRISSHSDDVILHNTPISHLEQADDIVLFSTSQEAIQGKLQELSIWCSDNGMAINPKKSAHLYFAPRGKRSEDASSLWVDNMELPKTTSYNYLGVSWSTTSTTSFTDHLKEKTKKATNMTNAIFGIESFTDQMPPTALRSLYYARVDPHLTSAREPPMLVLGFTASARHHRYHLIPNGPPHQRDVPTARARYSEQYRDGAIYPNNKLQQACTSIRMQKILPTTHQFP
;
A
#
# COMPACT_ATOMS: atom_id res chain seq x y z
N MET A 1 10.55 68.82 -4.70
CA MET A 1 10.97 69.49 -5.94
C MET A 1 12.19 68.77 -6.45
N THR A 2 12.17 68.47 -7.74
CA THR A 2 13.31 68.32 -8.65
C THR A 2 14.39 67.29 -8.27
N ASN A 3 14.39 66.17 -8.96
CA ASN A 3 15.04 65.95 -10.25
C ASN A 3 16.57 65.91 -10.18
N GLU A 4 17.05 64.76 -10.67
CA GLU A 4 18.17 64.60 -11.60
C GLU A 4 19.59 64.80 -11.06
N ASN A 5 20.30 63.65 -10.97
CA ASN A 5 21.67 63.50 -11.44
C ASN A 5 21.93 62.01 -11.78
N LEU A 6 21.93 61.72 -13.10
CA LEU A 6 22.88 60.94 -13.95
C LEU A 6 23.76 59.82 -13.33
N PRO A 7 24.33 58.83 -14.10
CA PRO A 7 24.37 58.67 -15.57
C PRO A 7 24.11 57.24 -16.12
N LEU A 8 23.98 57.11 -17.45
CA LEU A 8 24.05 55.85 -18.19
C LEU A 8 25.39 55.11 -17.92
N SER A 9 25.39 54.04 -17.11
CA SER A 9 26.42 52.98 -17.15
C SER A 9 26.14 51.82 -16.17
N SER A 10 25.02 51.09 -16.29
CA SER A 10 24.91 49.77 -15.64
C SER A 10 23.72 48.96 -16.15
N LEU A 11 23.78 48.49 -17.40
CA LEU A 11 23.12 47.22 -17.73
C LEU A 11 24.12 46.12 -17.37
N PRO A 12 23.80 45.17 -16.48
CA PRO A 12 24.66 44.02 -16.27
C PRO A 12 24.72 43.26 -17.60
N LYS A 13 25.93 43.11 -18.15
CA LYS A 13 26.22 42.12 -19.18
C LYS A 13 25.86 40.75 -18.60
N CYS A 14 24.66 40.24 -18.87
CA CYS A 14 24.36 38.84 -18.66
C CYS A 14 25.17 38.04 -19.68
N ASN A 15 26.35 37.59 -19.24
CA ASN A 15 27.12 36.56 -19.93
C ASN A 15 26.22 35.33 -20.06
N ILE A 16 25.82 35.01 -21.29
CA ILE A 16 25.13 33.77 -21.63
C ILE A 16 26.13 32.63 -21.41
N ILE A 17 25.98 31.92 -20.29
CA ILE A 17 26.72 30.70 -20.02
C ILE A 17 26.18 29.61 -20.96
N ALA A 18 27.07 28.96 -21.70
CA ALA A 18 26.71 27.89 -22.63
C ALA A 18 26.02 26.73 -21.89
N GLN A 19 25.04 26.10 -22.55
CA GLN A 19 24.15 25.05 -22.05
C GLN A 19 24.83 23.88 -21.31
N LYS A 20 26.13 23.66 -21.51
CA LYS A 20 26.91 22.59 -20.89
C LYS A 20 27.29 22.87 -19.43
N ASP A 21 27.44 24.13 -19.03
CA ASP A 21 27.88 24.49 -17.68
C ASP A 21 26.73 24.57 -16.67
N LEU A 22 25.49 24.70 -17.14
CA LEU A 22 24.26 24.67 -16.32
C LEU A 22 24.04 23.33 -15.61
N LEU A 23 24.59 22.24 -16.13
CA LEU A 23 24.43 20.89 -15.57
C LEU A 23 25.31 20.63 -14.34
N ASN A 24 26.32 21.46 -14.06
CA ASN A 24 27.26 21.27 -12.95
C ASN A 24 27.03 22.22 -11.76
N LEU A 25 25.99 23.06 -11.80
CA LEU A 25 25.65 23.94 -10.67
C LEU A 25 24.76 23.23 -9.64
N SER A 26 25.00 23.51 -8.35
CA SER A 26 24.17 23.01 -7.23
C SER A 26 22.71 23.48 -7.34
N SER A 27 21.78 22.72 -6.76
CA SER A 27 20.33 22.97 -6.86
C SER A 27 19.94 24.39 -6.47
N ASP A 28 20.57 24.95 -5.44
CA ASP A 28 20.27 26.29 -4.93
C ASP A 28 20.67 27.41 -5.89
N LYS A 29 21.74 27.23 -6.68
CA LYS A 29 22.13 28.23 -7.69
C LYS A 29 21.24 28.19 -8.93
N ARG A 30 20.71 27.03 -9.31
CA ARG A 30 19.72 26.92 -10.40
C ARG A 30 18.40 27.58 -10.01
N GLN A 31 17.90 27.33 -8.81
CA GLN A 31 16.67 27.97 -8.33
C GLN A 31 16.77 29.50 -8.26
N ARG A 32 17.96 30.04 -7.94
CA ARG A 32 18.18 31.49 -7.88
C ARG A 32 18.21 32.15 -9.25
N ILE A 33 18.79 31.48 -10.26
CA ILE A 33 18.78 31.95 -11.67
C ILE A 33 17.38 31.82 -12.27
N ASP A 34 16.66 30.72 -11.99
CA ASP A 34 15.28 30.54 -12.43
C ASP A 34 14.35 31.60 -11.82
N PHE A 35 14.56 31.97 -10.54
CA PHE A 35 13.84 33.06 -9.88
C PHE A 35 14.17 34.45 -10.47
N GLU A 36 15.42 34.71 -10.84
CA GLU A 36 15.80 35.97 -11.50
C GLU A 36 15.26 36.07 -12.94
N ILE A 37 15.16 34.95 -13.68
CA ILE A 37 14.50 34.88 -14.99
C ILE A 37 12.98 35.07 -14.84
N GLU A 38 12.34 34.48 -13.82
CA GLU A 38 10.94 34.72 -13.50
C GLU A 38 10.68 36.19 -13.12
N GLN A 39 11.56 36.81 -12.33
CA GLN A 39 11.48 38.22 -11.96
C GLN A 39 11.69 39.15 -13.16
N ALA A 40 12.58 38.80 -14.10
CA ALA A 40 12.76 39.55 -15.35
C ALA A 40 11.56 39.40 -16.31
N LEU A 41 10.89 38.24 -16.31
CA LEU A 41 9.66 37.98 -17.08
C LEU A 41 8.42 38.68 -16.49
N LEU A 42 8.39 38.88 -15.17
CA LEU A 42 7.32 39.62 -14.48
C LEU A 42 7.38 41.14 -14.70
N LEU A 43 8.48 41.68 -15.25
CA LEU A 43 8.70 43.12 -15.41
C LEU A 43 8.51 43.66 -16.84
N SER A 44 8.14 42.86 -17.84
CA SER A 44 7.78 43.41 -19.17
C SER A 44 6.27 43.73 -19.24
N LYS A 45 5.87 44.96 -18.89
CA LYS A 45 4.53 45.52 -19.13
C LYS A 45 4.24 45.79 -20.63
N ALA A 46 4.74 44.95 -21.53
CA ALA A 46 4.55 45.14 -22.97
C ALA A 46 3.23 44.50 -23.41
N SER A 47 2.39 45.25 -24.13
CA SER A 47 1.10 44.74 -24.64
C SER A 47 1.33 43.58 -25.63
N LEU A 48 0.31 42.74 -25.88
CA LEU A 48 0.43 41.65 -26.87
C LEU A 48 0.78 42.19 -28.26
N GLU A 49 0.27 43.36 -28.61
CA GLU A 49 0.56 44.05 -29.87
C GLU A 49 2.02 44.46 -29.99
N GLU A 50 2.62 44.95 -28.91
CA GLU A 50 4.05 45.28 -28.86
C GLU A 50 4.92 44.02 -28.99
N GLN A 51 4.51 42.91 -28.38
CA GLN A 51 5.24 41.64 -28.47
C GLN A 51 5.16 41.02 -29.87
N ILE A 52 4.01 41.14 -30.54
CA ILE A 52 3.83 40.69 -31.93
C ILE A 52 4.61 41.60 -32.88
N THR A 53 4.61 42.91 -32.66
CA THR A 53 5.40 43.87 -33.44
C THR A 53 6.90 43.62 -33.29
N ALA A 54 7.36 43.29 -32.08
CA ALA A 54 8.75 42.91 -31.83
C ALA A 54 9.12 41.57 -32.52
N LEU A 55 8.17 40.65 -32.66
CA LEU A 55 8.40 39.35 -33.29
C LEU A 55 8.39 39.42 -34.82
N TYR A 56 7.34 40.02 -35.41
CA TYR A 56 7.09 39.98 -36.85
C TYR A 56 7.38 41.30 -37.58
N GLY A 57 7.69 42.37 -36.86
CA GLY A 57 7.77 43.72 -37.38
C GLY A 57 6.40 44.37 -37.58
N SER A 58 6.38 45.52 -38.25
CA SER A 58 5.17 46.23 -38.65
C SER A 58 4.82 45.98 -40.12
N ALA A 59 3.56 46.26 -40.50
CA ALA A 59 3.07 46.20 -41.86
C ALA A 59 2.50 47.54 -42.32
N TYR A 60 2.48 47.71 -43.64
CA TYR A 60 1.64 48.71 -44.29
C TYR A 60 0.27 48.12 -44.62
N ASN A 61 -0.78 48.91 -44.39
CA ASN A 61 -2.13 48.53 -44.78
C ASN A 61 -2.38 48.94 -46.24
N ASN A 62 -2.98 48.06 -47.02
CA ASN A 62 -3.48 48.36 -48.37
C ASN A 62 -4.93 47.88 -48.40
N ASP A 63 -5.87 48.72 -48.83
CA ASP A 63 -7.33 48.48 -48.76
C ASP A 63 -7.84 47.26 -49.56
N HIS A 64 -6.96 46.56 -50.27
CA HIS A 64 -7.30 45.37 -51.05
C HIS A 64 -6.69 44.11 -50.45
N HIS A 65 -7.52 43.36 -49.72
CA HIS A 65 -7.17 42.05 -49.19
C HIS A 65 -7.35 40.95 -50.24
N THR A 66 -6.29 40.19 -50.50
CA THR A 66 -6.40 38.91 -51.23
C THR A 66 -6.95 37.87 -50.25
N ILE A 67 -8.12 37.30 -50.54
CA ILE A 67 -8.77 36.32 -49.66
C ILE A 67 -8.37 34.91 -50.06
N VAL A 68 -7.94 34.10 -49.08
CA VAL A 68 -7.60 32.68 -49.26
C VAL A 68 -8.28 31.83 -48.20
N ASN A 69 -8.83 30.69 -48.61
CA ASN A 69 -9.48 29.74 -47.72
C ASN A 69 -8.60 28.50 -47.57
N THR A 70 -8.31 28.13 -46.33
CA THR A 70 -7.49 26.96 -45.99
C THR A 70 -8.36 25.86 -45.38
N ALA A 71 -8.03 24.60 -45.65
CA ALA A 71 -8.66 23.45 -45.01
C ALA A 71 -7.65 22.30 -44.89
N ALA A 72 -7.90 21.40 -43.95
CA ALA A 72 -7.14 20.17 -43.81
C ALA A 72 -8.06 18.99 -43.48
N THR A 73 -7.63 17.78 -43.83
CA THR A 73 -8.38 16.54 -43.60
C THR A 73 -7.41 15.42 -43.20
N THR A 74 -7.85 14.52 -42.33
CA THR A 74 -7.10 13.33 -41.90
C THR A 74 -7.94 12.07 -42.12
N SER A 75 -7.34 11.00 -42.64
CA SER A 75 -8.02 9.72 -42.89
C SER A 75 -7.11 8.53 -42.56
N GLY A 76 -7.61 7.51 -41.85
CA GLY A 76 -6.90 6.25 -41.51
C GLY A 76 -7.09 5.78 -40.05
N ILE A 77 -6.82 4.50 -39.79
CA ILE A 77 -6.81 3.87 -38.44
C ILE A 77 -5.36 3.84 -37.93
N ASP A 78 -5.15 4.14 -36.64
CA ASP A 78 -3.96 4.52 -35.85
C ASP A 78 -2.51 4.19 -36.29
N SER A 79 -2.24 3.31 -37.26
CA SER A 79 -0.89 3.07 -37.80
C SER A 79 -0.64 3.65 -39.20
N HIS A 80 -1.69 4.06 -39.94
CA HIS A 80 -1.57 4.55 -41.34
C HIS A 80 -2.37 5.84 -41.61
N THR A 81 -2.53 6.70 -40.60
CA THR A 81 -3.22 7.99 -40.77
C THR A 81 -2.51 8.87 -41.79
N THR A 82 -3.24 9.37 -42.78
CA THR A 82 -2.78 10.32 -43.78
C THR A 82 -3.43 11.68 -43.53
N ALA A 83 -2.63 12.75 -43.54
CA ALA A 83 -3.08 14.13 -43.39
C ALA A 83 -2.83 14.94 -44.67
N THR A 84 -3.86 15.64 -45.13
CA THR A 84 -3.86 16.42 -46.38
C THR A 84 -4.38 17.83 -46.16
N VAL A 85 -3.98 18.73 -47.06
CA VAL A 85 -4.33 20.15 -47.03
C VAL A 85 -4.90 20.60 -48.36
N GLY A 86 -5.76 21.62 -48.30
CA GLY A 86 -6.31 22.31 -49.46
C GLY A 86 -6.28 23.83 -49.23
N VAL A 87 -5.75 24.56 -50.20
CA VAL A 87 -5.70 26.03 -50.21
C VAL A 87 -6.43 26.54 -51.44
N PHE A 88 -7.45 27.36 -51.24
CA PHE A 88 -8.35 27.83 -52.28
C PHE A 88 -8.38 29.37 -52.35
N TRP A 89 -7.98 29.91 -53.50
CA TRP A 89 -7.89 31.34 -53.81
C TRP A 89 -9.05 31.84 -54.69
N GLY A 90 -9.96 30.96 -55.12
CA GLY A 90 -11.07 31.29 -56.01
C GLY A 90 -11.19 30.32 -57.19
N ARG A 91 -12.38 30.25 -57.82
CA ARG A 91 -12.64 29.31 -58.92
C ARG A 91 -11.72 29.61 -60.11
N GLY A 92 -11.01 28.60 -60.62
CA GLY A 92 -10.09 28.74 -61.75
C GLY A 92 -8.74 29.43 -61.43
N ASN A 93 -8.47 29.76 -60.17
CA ASN A 93 -7.20 30.35 -59.77
C ASN A 93 -6.07 29.31 -59.81
N ARG A 94 -4.99 29.59 -60.55
CA ARG A 94 -3.83 28.69 -60.70
C ARG A 94 -3.09 28.40 -59.38
N ARG A 95 -3.32 29.21 -58.32
CA ARG A 95 -2.74 29.00 -56.98
C ARG A 95 -3.53 28.03 -56.11
N ASN A 96 -4.68 27.53 -56.58
CA ASN A 96 -5.44 26.50 -55.88
C ASN A 96 -4.59 25.22 -55.81
N GLN A 97 -4.31 24.76 -54.60
CA GLN A 97 -3.41 23.64 -54.38
C GLN A 97 -3.95 22.68 -53.34
N ALA A 98 -3.58 21.41 -53.51
CA ALA A 98 -3.88 20.33 -52.60
C ALA A 98 -2.63 19.46 -52.45
N SER A 99 -2.28 19.09 -51.21
CA SER A 99 -1.05 18.32 -50.95
C SER A 99 -1.17 17.46 -49.69
N ARG A 100 -0.35 16.41 -49.62
CA ARG A 100 -0.09 15.67 -48.37
C ARG A 100 0.95 16.44 -47.55
N ILE A 101 0.85 16.37 -46.23
CA ILE A 101 1.81 17.08 -45.38
C ILE A 101 3.07 16.26 -45.12
N PRO A 102 4.25 16.89 -45.05
CA PRO A 102 5.47 16.23 -44.58
C PRO A 102 5.44 16.03 -43.06
N GLY A 103 6.12 15.00 -42.56
CA GLY A 103 6.25 14.74 -41.12
C GLY A 103 5.02 14.07 -40.48
N LYS A 104 4.75 14.39 -39.21
CA LYS A 104 3.74 13.70 -38.39
C LYS A 104 2.32 13.95 -38.91
N GLN A 105 1.58 12.91 -39.26
CA GLN A 105 0.27 13.00 -39.93
C GLN A 105 -0.86 13.37 -38.93
N THR A 106 -0.89 14.61 -38.46
CA THR A 106 -1.88 15.11 -37.48
C THR A 106 -2.69 16.27 -38.04
N ALA A 107 -3.93 16.43 -37.55
CA ALA A 107 -4.83 17.51 -38.00
C ALA A 107 -4.25 18.91 -37.70
N ASN A 108 -3.67 19.12 -36.51
CA ASN A 108 -3.09 20.40 -36.11
C ASN A 108 -1.90 20.80 -36.99
N ARG A 109 -1.01 19.84 -37.28
CA ARG A 109 0.11 20.06 -38.22
C ARG A 109 -0.40 20.39 -39.62
N ALA A 110 -1.44 19.68 -40.07
CA ALA A 110 -2.02 19.93 -41.39
C ALA A 110 -2.58 21.35 -41.53
N GLN A 111 -3.25 21.85 -40.50
CA GLN A 111 -3.79 23.21 -40.51
C GLN A 111 -2.69 24.28 -40.55
N LEU A 112 -1.61 24.10 -39.76
CA LEU A 112 -0.45 25.00 -39.83
C LEU A 112 0.24 24.96 -41.20
N TYR A 113 0.37 23.76 -41.79
CA TYR A 113 0.97 23.58 -43.11
C TYR A 113 0.12 24.23 -44.23
N ALA A 114 -1.21 24.17 -44.14
CA ALA A 114 -2.10 24.85 -45.08
C ALA A 114 -1.92 26.37 -45.07
N ILE A 115 -1.73 26.96 -43.88
CA ILE A 115 -1.41 28.39 -43.74
C ILE A 115 -0.02 28.70 -44.30
N LEU A 116 0.98 27.84 -44.06
CA LEU A 116 2.32 28.01 -44.60
C LEU A 116 2.31 28.04 -46.14
N LEU A 117 1.55 27.14 -46.77
CA LEU A 117 1.36 27.13 -48.22
C LEU A 117 0.66 28.40 -48.72
N ALA A 118 -0.39 28.85 -48.03
CA ALA A 118 -1.10 30.07 -48.39
C ALA A 118 -0.19 31.32 -48.33
N ILE A 119 0.64 31.46 -47.29
CA ILE A 119 1.59 32.58 -47.16
C ILE A 119 2.71 32.49 -48.20
N THR A 120 3.18 31.27 -48.51
CA THR A 120 4.26 31.06 -49.48
C THR A 120 3.86 31.44 -50.91
N ASP A 121 2.59 31.25 -51.29
CA ASP A 121 2.09 31.61 -52.63
C ASP A 121 1.42 32.99 -52.70
N ALA A 122 1.29 33.68 -51.56
CA ALA A 122 0.78 35.04 -51.52
C ALA A 122 1.82 36.05 -52.03
N ASN A 123 1.35 37.18 -52.58
CA ASN A 123 2.23 38.31 -52.87
C ASN A 123 2.51 39.06 -51.54
N PRO A 124 3.78 39.18 -51.10
CA PRO A 124 4.12 39.80 -49.81
C PRO A 124 3.81 41.29 -49.70
N CYS A 125 3.44 41.97 -50.80
CA CYS A 125 3.15 43.40 -50.82
C CYS A 125 1.65 43.72 -50.80
N HIS A 126 0.78 42.70 -50.93
CA HIS A 126 -0.67 42.87 -50.88
C HIS A 126 -1.21 42.33 -49.57
N ALA A 127 -2.18 43.02 -48.96
CA ALA A 127 -2.78 42.54 -47.73
C ALA A 127 -3.41 41.15 -47.96
N LEU A 128 -3.20 40.22 -47.03
CA LEU A 128 -3.63 38.84 -47.16
C LEU A 128 -4.68 38.54 -46.09
N HIS A 129 -5.83 38.00 -46.49
CA HIS A 129 -6.87 37.57 -45.58
C HIS A 129 -7.00 36.05 -45.62
N ILE A 130 -6.51 35.39 -44.58
CA ILE A 130 -6.54 33.93 -44.44
C ILE A 130 -7.76 33.52 -43.63
N ILE A 131 -8.68 32.80 -44.27
CA ILE A 131 -9.83 32.19 -43.62
C ILE A 131 -9.47 30.73 -43.31
N SER A 132 -9.40 30.40 -42.02
CA SER A 132 -9.00 29.07 -41.53
C SER A 132 -10.06 28.50 -40.56
N PRO A 133 -10.32 27.18 -40.57
CA PRO A 133 -11.23 26.52 -39.64
C PRO A 133 -10.55 26.11 -38.31
N SER A 134 -9.28 26.52 -38.11
CA SER A 134 -8.46 26.09 -36.99
C SER A 134 -8.12 27.26 -36.06
N GLU A 135 -8.82 27.32 -34.92
CA GLU A 135 -8.46 28.23 -33.82
C GLU A 135 -7.02 27.98 -33.36
N TYR A 136 -6.61 26.72 -33.29
CA TYR A 136 -5.24 26.32 -32.94
C TYR A 136 -4.18 26.96 -33.84
N ALA A 137 -4.38 26.92 -35.16
CA ALA A 137 -3.42 27.48 -36.09
C ALA A 137 -3.37 29.01 -35.99
N ILE A 138 -4.53 29.67 -35.86
CA ILE A 138 -4.62 31.13 -35.70
C ILE A 138 -3.98 31.59 -34.39
N HIS A 139 -4.25 30.94 -33.26
CA HIS A 139 -3.63 31.30 -31.98
C HIS A 139 -2.13 31.01 -31.94
N SER A 140 -1.68 29.92 -32.56
CA SER A 140 -0.24 29.58 -32.62
C SER A 140 0.57 30.68 -33.30
N ILE A 141 -0.02 31.40 -34.26
CA ILE A 141 0.62 32.48 -35.02
C ILE A 141 0.38 33.85 -34.38
N CYS A 142 -0.88 34.17 -34.06
CA CYS A 142 -1.25 35.52 -33.64
C CYS A 142 -1.19 35.76 -32.14
N HIS A 143 -1.04 34.73 -31.29
CA HIS A 143 -1.08 34.89 -29.83
C HIS A 143 0.11 34.24 -29.11
N TRP A 144 0.44 32.99 -29.42
CA TRP A 144 1.49 32.27 -28.67
C TRP A 144 2.88 32.42 -29.28
N ALA A 145 2.99 32.83 -30.54
CA ALA A 145 4.27 32.95 -31.23
C ALA A 145 5.33 33.77 -30.46
N PRO A 146 5.03 34.94 -29.85
CA PRO A 146 6.04 35.71 -29.11
C PRO A 146 6.59 34.99 -27.87
N LYS A 147 5.73 34.23 -27.17
CA LYS A 147 6.13 33.42 -26.00
C LYS A 147 6.95 32.21 -26.45
N LEU A 148 6.52 31.53 -27.52
CA LEU A 148 7.22 30.37 -28.06
C LEU A 148 8.59 30.74 -28.63
N ALA A 149 8.70 31.86 -29.35
CA ALA A 149 9.97 32.34 -29.92
C ALA A 149 11.00 32.65 -28.83
N ARG A 150 10.60 33.36 -27.76
CA ARG A 150 11.49 33.64 -26.59
C ARG A 150 11.99 32.37 -25.91
N ALA A 151 11.17 31.32 -25.89
CA ALA A 151 11.51 30.03 -25.30
C ALA A 151 12.25 29.06 -26.27
N GLY A 152 12.60 29.49 -27.49
CA GLY A 152 13.29 28.64 -28.47
C GLY A 152 12.40 27.63 -29.21
N TRP A 153 11.10 27.92 -29.31
CA TRP A 153 10.04 27.12 -29.95
C TRP A 153 9.88 25.70 -29.40
N PRO A 154 9.64 25.48 -28.09
CA PRO A 154 9.58 24.16 -27.47
C PRO A 154 8.25 23.45 -27.75
N CYS A 155 7.98 23.09 -29.01
CA CYS A 155 6.70 22.57 -29.46
C CYS A 155 6.82 21.51 -30.55
N ALA A 156 5.84 20.61 -30.67
CA ALA A 156 5.88 19.48 -31.60
C ALA A 156 5.90 19.88 -33.09
N ASN A 157 5.38 21.06 -33.42
CA ASN A 157 5.35 21.61 -34.79
C ASN A 157 6.31 22.79 -34.96
N LYS A 158 7.42 22.81 -34.18
CA LYS A 158 8.46 23.85 -34.21
C LYS A 158 8.94 24.15 -35.63
N ASP A 159 9.14 23.11 -36.43
CA ASP A 159 9.62 23.22 -37.81
C ASP A 159 8.72 24.11 -38.68
N ILE A 160 7.40 23.88 -38.66
CA ILE A 160 6.44 24.68 -39.44
C ILE A 160 6.29 26.09 -38.84
N LEU A 161 6.30 26.22 -37.52
CA LEU A 161 6.12 27.51 -36.85
C LEU A 161 7.33 28.44 -37.02
N CYS A 162 8.56 27.90 -37.03
CA CYS A 162 9.76 28.67 -37.37
C CYS A 162 9.73 29.15 -38.85
N ASP A 163 9.25 28.30 -39.77
CA ASP A 163 9.11 28.67 -41.18
C ASP A 163 8.05 29.76 -41.38
N LEU A 164 6.89 29.61 -40.74
CA LEU A 164 5.85 30.63 -40.70
C LEU A 164 6.40 31.93 -40.09
N HIS A 165 7.18 31.83 -39.01
CA HIS A 165 7.81 32.99 -38.38
C HIS A 165 8.70 33.76 -39.35
N THR A 166 9.59 33.05 -40.03
CA THR A 166 10.50 33.64 -41.02
C THR A 166 9.73 34.30 -42.17
N ARG A 167 8.71 33.61 -42.72
CA ARG A 167 7.96 34.10 -43.89
C ARG A 167 7.05 35.28 -43.56
N ILE A 168 6.37 35.26 -42.40
CA ILE A 168 5.54 36.38 -41.96
C ILE A 168 6.40 37.62 -41.68
N SER A 169 7.59 37.45 -41.07
CA SER A 169 8.52 38.55 -40.83
C SER A 169 9.04 39.15 -42.14
N SER A 170 9.16 38.35 -43.20
CA SER A 170 9.54 38.81 -44.55
C SER A 170 8.37 39.34 -45.42
N PHE A 171 7.12 39.20 -44.96
CA PHE A 171 5.97 39.80 -45.63
C PHE A 171 6.07 41.33 -45.46
N HIS A 172 5.52 42.15 -46.35
CA HIS A 172 5.58 43.62 -46.24
C HIS A 172 4.22 44.21 -45.85
N SER A 173 3.14 43.57 -46.27
CA SER A 173 1.75 43.95 -45.99
C SER A 173 1.15 43.23 -44.78
N HIS A 174 -0.07 43.65 -44.41
CA HIS A 174 -0.84 43.09 -43.30
C HIS A 174 -1.47 41.72 -43.61
N ILE A 175 -1.39 40.79 -42.65
CA ILE A 175 -2.03 39.47 -42.72
C ILE A 175 -3.15 39.38 -41.69
N LEU A 176 -4.39 39.32 -42.16
CA LEU A 176 -5.59 39.16 -41.34
C LEU A 176 -5.98 37.68 -41.28
N PHE A 177 -6.24 37.16 -40.08
CA PHE A 177 -6.75 35.81 -39.86
C PHE A 177 -8.20 35.82 -39.38
N SER A 178 -9.07 35.09 -40.06
CA SER A 178 -10.46 34.89 -39.62
C SER A 178 -10.80 33.42 -39.46
N LEU A 179 -11.52 33.11 -38.38
CA LEU A 179 -12.07 31.79 -38.14
C LEU A 179 -13.35 31.58 -38.95
N THR A 180 -13.48 30.41 -39.58
CA THR A 180 -14.73 29.95 -40.18
C THR A 180 -15.33 28.78 -39.37
N ASN A 181 -16.66 28.77 -39.19
CA ASN A 181 -17.35 27.73 -38.41
C ASN A 181 -17.29 26.37 -39.14
N ARG A 182 -17.07 25.28 -38.38
CA ARG A 182 -16.80 23.92 -38.88
C ARG A 182 -17.95 23.22 -39.63
N GLN A 183 -19.06 23.90 -39.91
CA GLN A 183 -20.11 23.45 -40.83
C GLN A 183 -20.56 24.65 -41.68
N SER A 184 -20.56 24.47 -43.00
CA SER A 184 -20.36 25.49 -44.03
C SER A 184 -21.54 26.43 -44.33
N ASP A 185 -21.28 27.75 -44.25
CA ASP A 185 -21.98 28.77 -45.04
C ASP A 185 -21.07 29.44 -46.10
N ASN A 186 -19.74 29.30 -46.00
CA ASN A 186 -18.82 29.87 -46.98
C ASN A 186 -18.56 28.89 -48.16
N PRO A 187 -19.02 29.20 -49.40
CA PRO A 187 -18.82 28.34 -50.55
C PRO A 187 -17.34 28.14 -50.91
N ASN A 188 -16.47 29.13 -50.64
CA ASN A 188 -15.04 29.04 -50.92
C ASN A 188 -14.32 28.12 -49.93
N HIS A 189 -14.77 28.06 -48.68
CA HIS A 189 -14.23 27.11 -47.70
C HIS A 189 -14.59 25.66 -48.04
N ARG A 190 -15.81 25.41 -48.55
CA ARG A 190 -16.19 24.09 -49.07
C ARG A 190 -15.27 23.62 -50.20
N GLN A 191 -14.87 24.52 -51.09
CA GLN A 191 -13.91 24.20 -52.15
C GLN A 191 -12.51 23.86 -51.59
N ALA A 192 -12.05 24.56 -50.55
CA ALA A 192 -10.81 24.20 -49.86
C ALA A 192 -10.87 22.79 -49.23
N ILE A 193 -12.01 22.41 -48.62
CA ILE A 193 -12.22 21.06 -48.08
C ILE A 193 -12.21 20.01 -49.21
N THR A 194 -12.86 20.29 -50.34
CA THR A 194 -12.84 19.40 -51.50
C THR A 194 -11.42 19.19 -52.04
N LEU A 195 -10.63 20.27 -52.14
CA LEU A 195 -9.21 20.17 -52.48
C LEU A 195 -8.44 19.28 -51.49
N ALA A 196 -8.61 19.50 -50.18
CA ALA A 196 -7.94 18.69 -49.16
C ALA A 196 -8.30 17.19 -49.25
N ARG A 197 -9.57 16.87 -49.54
CA ARG A 197 -10.02 15.47 -49.72
C ARG A 197 -9.46 14.84 -51.00
N ASN A 198 -9.41 15.59 -52.09
CA ASN A 198 -8.82 15.10 -53.34
C ASN A 198 -7.33 14.78 -53.19
N ALA A 199 -6.61 15.44 -52.27
CA ALA A 199 -5.21 15.12 -51.98
C ALA A 199 -4.98 13.77 -51.27
N LEU A 200 -6.03 13.08 -50.80
CA LEU A 200 -5.89 11.75 -50.18
C LEU A 200 -5.42 10.70 -51.18
N THR A 201 -5.76 10.85 -52.46
CA THR A 201 -5.39 9.92 -53.54
C THR A 201 -4.01 10.19 -54.15
N ILE A 202 -3.33 11.27 -53.73
CA ILE A 202 -1.99 11.62 -54.21
C ILE A 202 -0.94 10.72 -53.53
N HIS A 203 -0.11 10.00 -54.30
CA HIS A 203 1.01 9.21 -53.77
C HIS A 203 2.16 10.11 -53.27
N HIS A 204 2.88 9.67 -52.23
CA HIS A 204 3.97 10.43 -51.62
C HIS A 204 5.00 10.92 -52.66
N SER A 205 5.15 12.23 -52.80
CA SER A 205 6.36 12.83 -53.39
C SER A 205 7.36 13.13 -52.26
N PRO A 206 8.67 12.90 -52.45
CA PRO A 206 9.68 13.20 -51.44
C PRO A 206 9.68 14.70 -51.08
N VAL A 207 10.12 15.00 -49.85
CA VAL A 207 10.08 16.34 -49.24
C VAL A 207 10.89 17.33 -50.08
N THR A 208 10.21 18.13 -50.90
CA THR A 208 10.80 19.29 -51.55
C THR A 208 10.75 20.46 -50.56
N THR A 209 11.91 20.99 -50.17
CA THR A 209 11.98 22.29 -49.47
C THR A 209 11.21 23.33 -50.29
N LEU A 210 10.18 23.93 -49.69
CA LEU A 210 9.35 24.95 -50.35
C LEU A 210 10.25 26.11 -50.82
N PRO A 211 10.38 26.35 -52.14
CA PRO A 211 11.29 27.37 -52.64
C PRO A 211 10.90 28.75 -52.10
N THR A 212 11.89 29.52 -51.66
CA THR A 212 11.74 30.94 -51.31
C THR A 212 11.57 31.74 -52.60
N LYS A 213 10.33 32.06 -52.97
CA LYS A 213 10.06 33.04 -54.02
C LYS A 213 10.44 34.43 -53.49
N THR A 214 11.58 34.98 -53.92
CA THR A 214 11.97 36.36 -53.63
C THR A 214 11.17 37.31 -54.53
N HIS A 215 10.11 37.92 -53.98
CA HIS A 215 9.43 39.03 -54.62
C HIS A 215 10.12 40.33 -54.22
N MET A 216 10.81 41.00 -55.15
CA MET A 216 11.29 42.38 -54.92
C MET A 216 10.12 43.34 -55.07
N CYS A 217 9.85 44.11 -54.01
CA CYS A 217 8.81 45.13 -54.01
C CYS A 217 9.41 46.49 -53.71
N THR A 218 9.23 47.40 -54.65
CA THR A 218 9.57 48.81 -54.54
C THR A 218 8.27 49.61 -54.48
N CYS A 219 7.63 49.66 -53.31
CA CYS A 219 6.50 50.54 -53.06
C CYS A 219 6.54 51.03 -51.61
N VAL A 220 6.87 52.30 -51.44
CA VAL A 220 6.84 53.04 -50.18
C VAL A 220 5.75 54.10 -50.32
N SER A 221 4.77 54.09 -49.41
CA SER A 221 3.84 55.20 -49.18
C SER A 221 3.61 55.36 -47.67
N PRO A 222 3.37 56.58 -47.17
CA PRO A 222 3.48 56.88 -45.75
C PRO A 222 2.12 56.82 -45.05
N GLU A 223 1.80 55.68 -44.44
CA GLU A 223 0.76 55.60 -43.40
C GLU A 223 1.27 54.80 -42.20
N LEU A 224 0.69 55.10 -41.03
CA LEU A 224 1.14 54.60 -39.72
C LEU A 224 1.28 53.06 -39.72
N PRO A 225 2.41 52.53 -39.24
CA PRO A 225 2.64 51.09 -39.21
C PRO A 225 1.56 50.38 -38.37
N ILE A 226 0.90 49.39 -38.96
CA ILE A 226 -0.05 48.51 -38.26
C ILE A 226 0.61 47.18 -37.86
N LEU A 227 -0.05 46.45 -36.98
CA LEU A 227 0.37 45.12 -36.57
C LEU A 227 0.47 44.18 -37.78
N LYS A 228 1.59 43.47 -37.93
CA LYS A 228 1.84 42.60 -39.09
C LYS A 228 0.80 41.50 -39.27
N VAL A 229 0.37 40.92 -38.15
CA VAL A 229 -0.64 39.88 -38.07
C VAL A 229 -1.74 40.32 -37.13
N SER A 230 -2.99 40.23 -37.58
CA SER A 230 -4.15 40.45 -36.72
C SER A 230 -5.18 39.36 -36.92
N THR A 231 -6.15 39.27 -36.02
CA THR A 231 -7.24 38.29 -36.15
C THR A 231 -8.58 38.85 -35.73
N THR A 232 -9.63 38.44 -36.44
CA THR A 232 -11.02 38.73 -36.08
C THR A 232 -11.57 37.78 -35.00
N LEU A 233 -10.76 36.82 -34.55
CA LEU A 233 -11.14 35.89 -33.50
C LEU A 233 -11.13 36.64 -32.16
N ARG A 234 -12.31 36.82 -31.55
CA ARG A 234 -12.42 37.49 -30.25
C ARG A 234 -11.63 36.70 -29.20
N ILE A 235 -10.71 37.39 -28.52
CA ILE A 235 -10.05 36.87 -27.32
C ILE A 235 -11.13 36.72 -26.25
N ARG A 236 -11.69 35.50 -26.11
CA ARG A 236 -12.45 35.15 -24.90
C ARG A 236 -11.47 35.18 -23.73
N SER A 237 -11.92 35.65 -22.57
CA SER A 237 -11.10 36.03 -21.40
C SER A 237 -9.80 35.23 -21.23
N ILE A 238 -8.73 35.84 -20.70
CA ILE A 238 -7.40 35.23 -20.52
C ILE A 238 -7.44 33.84 -19.83
N ALA A 239 -8.52 33.51 -19.11
CA ALA A 239 -8.78 32.19 -18.54
C ALA A 239 -9.12 31.09 -19.59
N GLU A 240 -9.73 31.43 -20.72
CA GLU A 240 -10.09 30.50 -21.82
C GLU A 240 -9.01 30.40 -22.92
N THR A 241 -8.07 31.34 -23.00
CA THR A 241 -6.92 31.25 -23.93
C THR A 241 -5.91 30.15 -23.54
N LYS A 242 -6.08 29.55 -22.36
CA LYS A 242 -5.37 28.33 -21.91
C LYS A 242 -5.82 27.04 -22.63
N LEU A 243 -6.91 27.06 -23.41
CA LEU A 243 -7.51 25.85 -23.99
C LEU A 243 -6.96 25.42 -25.35
N ILE A 244 -6.05 26.18 -25.97
CA ILE A 244 -5.59 25.84 -27.32
C ILE A 244 -4.04 25.72 -27.41
N GLU A 245 -3.29 25.91 -26.31
CA GLU A 245 -1.86 25.55 -26.29
C GLU A 245 -1.72 24.04 -26.58
N LEU A 246 -1.07 23.73 -27.70
CA LEU A 246 -0.22 22.55 -27.96
C LEU A 246 -0.59 21.28 -27.18
N ASP A 247 -1.17 20.29 -27.87
CA ASP A 247 -1.41 18.92 -27.40
C ASP A 247 -0.91 18.65 -25.96
N VAL A 248 -1.85 18.90 -25.05
CA VAL A 248 -1.97 18.47 -23.66
C VAL A 248 -1.22 19.31 -22.60
N LEU A 249 -1.90 20.38 -22.15
CA LEU A 249 -2.06 20.62 -20.72
C LEU A 249 -3.55 20.54 -20.37
N PRO A 250 -3.96 19.77 -19.33
CA PRO A 250 -5.36 19.48 -19.07
C PRO A 250 -6.13 20.77 -18.77
N SER A 251 -7.39 20.79 -19.19
CA SER A 251 -8.44 21.64 -18.61
C SER A 251 -8.22 21.86 -17.12
N ALA A 252 -8.59 23.03 -16.59
CA ALA A 252 -8.71 23.22 -15.15
C ALA A 252 -9.32 21.93 -14.59
N PRO A 253 -8.60 21.24 -13.67
CA PRO A 253 -8.90 19.85 -13.37
C PRO A 253 -10.40 19.75 -13.12
N SER A 254 -11.08 18.84 -13.81
CA SER A 254 -12.48 18.59 -13.47
C SER A 254 -12.53 18.29 -11.96
N PRO A 255 -13.67 18.48 -11.27
CA PRO A 255 -13.78 18.05 -9.88
C PRO A 255 -13.24 16.62 -9.68
N THR A 256 -13.45 15.76 -10.68
CA THR A 256 -12.87 14.41 -10.77
C THR A 256 -11.34 14.39 -10.86
N ASP A 257 -10.71 15.25 -11.67
CA ASP A 257 -9.25 15.32 -11.81
C ASP A 257 -8.58 15.95 -10.57
N LEU A 258 -9.22 16.94 -9.94
CA LEU A 258 -8.80 17.46 -8.63
C LEU A 258 -8.88 16.36 -7.58
N MET A 259 -9.99 15.62 -7.52
CA MET A 259 -10.13 14.47 -6.62
C MET A 259 -9.08 13.40 -6.91
N LYS A 260 -8.79 13.08 -8.18
CA LYS A 260 -7.74 12.12 -8.56
C LYS A 260 -6.34 12.58 -8.14
N ARG A 261 -6.05 13.89 -8.27
CA ARG A 261 -4.80 14.50 -7.81
C ARG A 261 -4.69 14.55 -6.30
N ASP A 262 -5.78 14.86 -5.61
CA ASP A 262 -5.86 14.83 -4.15
C ASP A 262 -5.68 13.40 -3.64
N HIS A 263 -6.30 12.42 -4.30
CA HIS A 263 -6.09 11.01 -4.03
C HIS A 263 -4.64 10.58 -4.24
N LEU A 264 -4.05 10.93 -5.39
CA LEU A 264 -2.65 10.64 -5.70
C LEU A 264 -1.72 11.29 -4.66
N SER A 265 -1.96 12.56 -4.30
CA SER A 265 -1.17 13.27 -3.32
C SER A 265 -1.32 12.68 -1.92
N ALA A 266 -2.51 12.23 -1.52
CA ALA A 266 -2.74 11.53 -0.26
C ALA A 266 -1.98 10.20 -0.19
N LEU A 267 -1.92 9.46 -1.30
CA LEU A 267 -1.14 8.21 -1.39
C LEU A 267 0.36 8.48 -1.33
N LEU A 268 0.87 9.48 -2.07
CA LEU A 268 2.29 9.80 -2.14
C LEU A 268 2.83 10.48 -0.88
N ARG A 269 1.99 11.26 -0.17
CA ARG A 269 2.34 11.93 1.09
C ARG A 269 2.08 11.07 2.32
N SER A 270 1.62 9.84 2.15
CA SER A 270 1.42 8.91 3.26
C SER A 270 2.77 8.54 3.87
N SER A 271 3.02 9.01 5.08
CA SER A 271 4.25 8.75 5.85
C SER A 271 4.28 7.35 6.49
N SER A 272 3.17 6.61 6.47
CA SER A 272 3.05 5.26 7.02
C SER A 272 2.06 4.38 6.25
N ASP A 273 2.25 3.06 6.33
CA ASP A 273 1.36 2.06 5.73
C ASP A 273 -0.11 2.26 6.13
N LYS A 274 -0.36 2.64 7.40
CA LYS A 274 -1.72 2.88 7.92
C LYS A 274 -2.40 4.08 7.24
N MET A 275 -1.66 5.18 7.04
CA MET A 275 -2.18 6.36 6.33
C MET A 275 -2.45 6.06 4.87
N PHE A 276 -1.54 5.32 4.24
CA PHE A 276 -1.70 4.85 2.87
C PHE A 276 -2.98 4.01 2.71
N TRP A 277 -3.21 3.03 3.60
CA TRP A 277 -4.43 2.22 3.57
C TRP A 277 -5.69 2.99 3.90
N SER A 278 -5.61 3.97 4.79
CA SER A 278 -6.75 4.85 5.03
C SER A 278 -7.10 5.67 3.78
N ALA A 279 -6.09 6.14 3.03
CA ALA A 279 -6.31 6.87 1.78
C ALA A 279 -6.92 5.95 0.72
N VAL A 280 -6.35 4.77 0.46
CA VAL A 280 -6.93 3.80 -0.49
C VAL A 280 -8.35 3.38 -0.11
N ASN A 281 -8.60 3.06 1.16
CA ASN A 281 -9.93 2.63 1.60
C ASN A 281 -10.99 3.73 1.42
N LYS A 282 -10.62 5.01 1.62
CA LYS A 282 -11.52 6.14 1.32
C LYS A 282 -11.87 6.25 -0.17
N MET A 283 -10.99 5.78 -1.06
CA MET A 283 -11.19 5.83 -2.51
C MET A 283 -11.92 4.62 -3.07
N SER A 284 -11.66 3.43 -2.52
CA SER A 284 -12.05 2.15 -3.12
C SER A 284 -13.17 1.41 -2.37
N ILE A 285 -13.42 1.74 -1.10
CA ILE A 285 -14.47 1.07 -0.32
C ILE A 285 -15.65 2.05 -0.22
N PRO A 286 -16.85 1.71 -0.71
CA PRO A 286 -18.03 2.53 -0.48
C PRO A 286 -18.17 2.76 1.03
N VAL A 287 -18.55 3.98 1.44
CA VAL A 287 -18.81 4.30 2.84
C VAL A 287 -19.64 3.16 3.42
N PRO A 288 -19.15 2.45 4.45
CA PRO A 288 -19.89 1.31 4.99
C PRO A 288 -21.29 1.79 5.33
N LYS A 289 -22.32 1.07 4.84
CA LYS A 289 -23.70 1.37 5.21
C LYS A 289 -23.73 1.48 6.73
N ARG A 290 -24.30 2.58 7.25
CA ARG A 290 -24.54 2.70 8.69
C ARG A 290 -25.32 1.45 9.10
N SER A 291 -24.72 0.64 9.95
CA SER A 291 -25.45 -0.44 10.61
C SER A 291 -26.50 0.19 11.51
N ASP A 292 -27.68 -0.42 11.62
CA ASP A 292 -28.70 0.04 12.57
C ASP A 292 -28.28 -0.20 14.04
N ILE A 293 -27.21 -0.97 14.25
CA ILE A 293 -26.59 -1.23 15.55
C ILE A 293 -25.93 0.04 16.12
N ASN A 294 -26.23 0.35 17.37
CA ASN A 294 -25.56 1.40 18.15
C ASN A 294 -24.60 0.82 19.22
N ALA A 295 -23.93 1.68 20.00
CA ALA A 295 -23.02 1.21 21.06
C ALA A 295 -23.73 0.47 22.21
N GLU A 296 -24.99 0.81 22.53
CA GLU A 296 -25.77 0.15 23.58
C GLU A 296 -26.22 -1.26 23.19
N ASP A 297 -26.47 -1.53 21.91
CA ASP A 297 -26.81 -2.87 21.41
C ASP A 297 -25.61 -3.84 21.53
N LEU A 298 -24.38 -3.31 21.49
CA LEU A 298 -23.14 -4.07 21.62
C LEU A 298 -22.73 -4.30 23.07
N LEU A 299 -23.14 -3.42 23.98
CA LEU A 299 -22.84 -3.48 25.40
C LEU A 299 -23.16 -4.84 26.04
N PRO A 300 -24.39 -5.40 25.96
CA PRO A 300 -24.70 -6.66 26.65
C PRO A 300 -23.83 -7.82 26.16
N ILE A 301 -23.51 -7.85 24.87
CA ILE A 301 -22.72 -8.93 24.27
C ILE A 301 -21.24 -8.84 24.66
N PHE A 302 -20.70 -7.63 24.72
CA PHE A 302 -19.31 -7.44 25.16
C PHE A 302 -19.20 -7.64 26.67
N ALA A 303 -20.18 -7.18 27.44
CA ALA A 303 -20.25 -7.43 28.87
C ALA A 303 -20.33 -8.93 29.19
N GLU A 304 -21.17 -9.70 28.47
CA GLU A 304 -21.25 -11.16 28.63
C GLU A 304 -19.92 -11.85 28.32
N ARG A 305 -19.19 -11.39 27.30
CA ARG A 305 -17.87 -11.97 26.96
C ARG A 305 -16.79 -11.66 27.98
N MET A 306 -16.89 -10.55 28.71
CA MET A 306 -15.83 -10.03 29.59
C MET A 306 -16.17 -10.21 31.08
N ASN A 307 -17.26 -10.93 31.37
CA ASN A 307 -17.68 -11.25 32.73
C ASN A 307 -17.94 -12.76 32.84
N PRO A 308 -17.78 -13.34 34.05
CA PRO A 308 -18.19 -14.72 34.29
C PRO A 308 -19.66 -14.93 33.90
N PRO A 309 -20.01 -16.08 33.30
CA PRO A 309 -21.40 -16.38 33.01
C PRO A 309 -22.20 -16.49 34.32
N THR A 310 -23.45 -16.04 34.29
CA THR A 310 -24.35 -16.09 35.46
C THR A 310 -24.52 -17.50 35.99
N ILE A 311 -24.56 -18.49 35.10
CA ILE A 311 -24.54 -19.91 35.41
C ILE A 311 -23.23 -20.49 34.88
N LEU A 312 -22.42 -21.06 35.76
CA LEU A 312 -21.18 -21.71 35.36
C LEU A 312 -21.48 -22.93 34.49
N PRO A 313 -20.78 -23.11 33.36
CA PRO A 313 -20.92 -24.30 32.54
C PRO A 313 -20.69 -25.58 33.36
N PRO A 314 -21.46 -26.65 33.13
CA PRO A 314 -21.31 -27.91 33.86
C PRO A 314 -19.97 -28.58 33.60
N THR A 315 -19.31 -28.24 32.49
CA THR A 315 -17.96 -28.72 32.16
C THR A 315 -16.87 -28.09 33.03
N PHE A 316 -17.15 -27.00 33.76
CA PHE A 316 -16.15 -26.35 34.60
C PHE A 316 -16.02 -27.03 35.97
N ASN A 317 -14.80 -27.16 36.45
CA ASN A 317 -14.53 -27.62 37.81
C ASN A 317 -14.87 -26.50 38.82
N SER A 318 -16.11 -26.51 39.31
CA SER A 318 -16.62 -25.51 40.25
C SER A 318 -15.83 -25.48 41.57
N THR A 319 -15.40 -26.64 42.06
CA THR A 319 -14.60 -26.77 43.28
C THR A 319 -13.23 -26.10 43.10
N ARG A 320 -12.50 -26.42 42.03
CA ARG A 320 -11.20 -25.81 41.73
C ARG A 320 -11.31 -24.30 41.56
N ARG A 321 -12.34 -23.84 40.83
CA ARG A 321 -12.61 -22.43 40.60
C ARG A 321 -12.84 -21.70 41.94
N SER A 322 -13.73 -22.21 42.78
CA SER A 322 -14.03 -21.64 44.10
C SER A 322 -12.79 -21.63 45.00
N LEU A 323 -12.01 -22.71 45.00
CA LEU A 323 -10.76 -22.79 45.76
C LEU A 323 -9.75 -21.73 45.30
N ASN A 324 -9.54 -21.55 44.00
CA ASN A 324 -8.63 -20.52 43.50
C ASN A 324 -9.12 -19.10 43.86
N THR A 325 -10.43 -18.86 43.84
CA THR A 325 -11.02 -17.58 44.27
C THR A 325 -10.80 -17.34 45.77
N LEU A 326 -11.04 -18.35 46.61
CA LEU A 326 -10.80 -18.26 48.05
C LEU A 326 -9.32 -18.03 48.36
N LEU A 327 -8.43 -18.80 47.72
CA LEU A 327 -6.98 -18.62 47.86
C LEU A 327 -6.53 -17.24 47.42
N TYR A 328 -7.09 -16.70 46.33
CA TYR A 328 -6.78 -15.36 45.85
C TYR A 328 -7.25 -14.28 46.83
N ASN A 329 -8.47 -14.41 47.35
CA ASN A 329 -9.02 -13.47 48.33
C ASN A 329 -8.32 -13.56 49.69
N SER A 330 -7.71 -14.70 50.03
CA SER A 330 -6.91 -14.86 51.25
C SER A 330 -5.48 -14.33 51.13
N ILE A 331 -5.03 -13.93 49.93
CA ILE A 331 -3.72 -13.30 49.77
C ILE A 331 -3.76 -11.95 50.48
N SER A 332 -2.97 -11.79 51.53
CA SER A 332 -2.82 -10.50 52.22
C SER A 332 -2.47 -9.40 51.22
N SER A 333 -3.05 -8.21 51.40
CA SER A 333 -2.74 -7.04 50.58
C SER A 333 -1.29 -6.56 50.72
N SER A 334 -0.62 -6.98 51.79
CA SER A 334 0.81 -6.79 52.03
C SER A 334 1.62 -8.01 51.56
N THR A 335 2.74 -7.78 50.87
CA THR A 335 3.69 -8.83 50.47
C THR A 335 4.20 -9.54 51.71
N GLU A 336 3.74 -10.77 51.96
CA GLU A 336 3.98 -11.50 53.23
C GLU A 336 5.46 -11.83 53.46
N ASN A 337 6.30 -11.81 52.42
CA ASN A 337 7.74 -11.99 52.59
C ASN A 337 8.57 -11.43 51.40
N PRO A 338 9.07 -10.19 51.46
CA PRO A 338 9.89 -9.59 50.40
C PRO A 338 11.15 -10.39 50.04
N LEU A 339 11.64 -11.22 50.97
CA LEU A 339 12.85 -12.05 50.81
C LEU A 339 12.64 -13.30 49.95
N GLN A 340 11.40 -13.73 49.71
CA GLN A 340 11.09 -14.86 48.82
C GLN A 340 10.67 -14.43 47.40
N SER A 341 10.29 -13.15 47.23
CA SER A 341 9.88 -12.64 45.93
C SER A 341 11.11 -12.38 45.04
N HIS A 342 10.97 -12.70 43.76
CA HIS A 342 12.01 -12.42 42.77
C HIS A 342 12.25 -10.92 42.64
N ASP A 343 13.52 -10.51 42.57
CA ASP A 343 13.95 -9.12 42.44
C ASP A 343 13.23 -8.37 41.31
N ALA A 344 12.92 -9.06 40.21
CA ALA A 344 12.14 -8.52 39.09
C ALA A 344 10.80 -7.88 39.48
N PHE A 345 10.18 -8.31 40.59
CA PHE A 345 8.83 -7.89 41.00
C PHE A 345 8.82 -6.93 42.20
N THR A 346 9.98 -6.78 42.87
CA THR A 346 10.14 -5.96 44.06
C THR A 346 10.95 -4.70 43.80
N ARG A 347 11.97 -4.76 42.94
CA ARG A 347 12.81 -3.60 42.68
C ARG A 347 12.07 -2.48 41.92
N PRO A 348 12.33 -1.20 42.22
CA PRO A 348 11.84 -0.08 41.42
C PRO A 348 12.29 -0.16 39.96
N PHE A 349 11.55 0.45 39.04
CA PHE A 349 12.00 0.71 37.68
C PHE A 349 13.16 1.69 37.66
N SER A 350 14.10 1.44 36.76
CA SER A 350 15.28 2.27 36.54
C SER A 350 15.11 3.16 35.30
N ILE A 351 15.81 4.30 35.27
CA ILE A 351 15.83 5.21 34.11
C ILE A 351 16.20 4.48 32.80
N PRO A 352 17.21 3.57 32.77
CA PRO A 352 17.51 2.80 31.57
C PRO A 352 16.36 1.90 31.09
N GLU A 353 15.51 1.38 31.98
CA GLU A 353 14.32 0.62 31.56
C GLU A 353 13.32 1.53 30.83
N ILE A 354 13.11 2.77 31.31
CA ILE A 354 12.26 3.77 30.64
C ILE A 354 12.81 4.12 29.26
N GLU A 355 14.11 4.38 29.14
CA GLU A 355 14.77 4.68 27.87
C GLU A 355 14.55 3.58 26.83
N GLN A 356 14.71 2.34 27.26
CA GLN A 356 14.52 1.19 26.39
C GLN A 356 13.06 1.05 25.93
N ILE A 357 12.09 1.36 26.80
CA ILE A 357 10.67 1.36 26.41
C ILE A 357 10.34 2.49 25.45
N LYS A 358 10.87 3.70 25.66
CA LYS A 358 10.71 4.78 24.67
C LYS A 358 11.32 4.41 23.32
N ALA A 359 12.52 3.83 23.30
CA ALA A 359 13.15 3.35 22.08
C ALA A 359 12.30 2.28 21.38
N HIS A 360 11.67 1.39 22.14
CA HIS A 360 10.71 0.41 21.61
C HIS A 360 9.49 1.10 20.97
N ILE A 361 8.88 2.07 21.65
CA ILE A 361 7.73 2.82 21.14
C ILE A 361 8.08 3.54 19.83
N ILE A 362 9.23 4.22 19.78
CA ILE A 362 9.74 4.91 18.58
C ILE A 362 9.92 3.94 17.41
N ARG A 363 10.49 2.77 17.67
CA ARG A 363 10.77 1.75 16.64
C ARG A 363 9.50 1.14 16.06
N HIS A 364 8.47 0.93 16.89
CA HIS A 364 7.32 0.13 16.51
C HIS A 364 6.10 0.94 16.08
N ASN A 365 5.58 1.82 16.93
CA ASN A 365 4.39 2.61 16.59
C ASN A 365 4.17 3.79 17.55
N VAL A 366 4.60 4.97 17.12
CA VAL A 366 4.33 6.23 17.83
C VAL A 366 2.87 6.66 17.68
N HIS A 367 2.27 6.46 16.50
CA HIS A 367 0.91 6.93 16.18
C HIS A 367 -0.20 5.94 16.58
N SER A 368 -0.06 5.36 17.77
CA SER A 368 -1.09 4.48 18.34
C SER A 368 -2.38 5.25 18.63
N ALA A 369 -3.51 4.53 18.66
CA ALA A 369 -4.79 5.14 19.02
C ALA A 369 -4.82 5.48 20.52
N ARG A 370 -5.33 6.68 20.84
CA ARG A 370 -5.42 7.21 22.20
C ARG A 370 -6.55 6.54 22.98
N GLY A 371 -6.36 6.44 24.29
CA GLY A 371 -7.38 6.00 25.24
C GLY A 371 -8.34 7.14 25.62
N PRO A 372 -9.20 6.94 26.64
CA PRO A 372 -10.15 7.95 27.12
C PRO A 372 -9.51 9.22 27.66
N ASP A 373 -8.26 9.13 28.15
CA ASP A 373 -7.47 10.27 28.64
C ASP A 373 -6.92 11.17 27.52
N SER A 374 -7.06 10.78 26.26
CA SER A 374 -6.56 11.49 25.08
C SER A 374 -5.04 11.70 25.05
N VAL A 375 -4.28 11.01 25.89
CA VAL A 375 -2.81 11.05 25.91
C VAL A 375 -2.26 10.14 24.80
N SER A 376 -1.30 10.63 24.04
CA SER A 376 -0.62 9.91 22.96
C SER A 376 0.79 9.48 23.33
N TYR A 377 1.39 8.56 22.55
CA TYR A 377 2.80 8.21 22.78
C TYR A 377 3.73 9.38 22.48
N GLU A 378 3.39 10.25 21.53
CA GLU A 378 4.11 11.49 21.26
C GLU A 378 4.23 12.35 22.52
N ASP A 379 3.12 12.51 23.25
CA ASP A 379 3.11 13.27 24.51
C ASP A 379 4.05 12.63 25.54
N LEU A 380 4.05 11.30 25.64
CA LEU A 380 4.89 10.55 26.58
C LEU A 380 6.38 10.58 26.23
N LEU A 381 6.71 10.60 24.94
CA LEU A 381 8.10 10.70 24.50
C LEU A 381 8.72 12.03 24.94
N CYS A 382 7.92 13.10 25.05
CA CYS A 382 8.34 14.42 25.52
C CYS A 382 8.57 14.52 27.04
N ILE A 383 8.00 13.61 27.85
CA ILE A 383 8.16 13.65 29.32
C ILE A 383 9.58 13.16 29.69
N PRO A 384 10.36 13.83 30.55
CA PRO A 384 11.67 13.34 30.99
C PRO A 384 11.65 11.92 31.58
N ASN A 385 12.73 11.15 31.38
CA ASN A 385 12.77 9.73 31.78
C ASN A 385 12.76 9.53 33.29
N ASP A 386 13.44 10.41 34.03
CA ASP A 386 13.42 10.49 35.50
C ASP A 386 12.00 10.74 36.02
N THR A 387 11.29 11.71 35.44
CA THR A 387 9.90 12.01 35.81
C THR A 387 8.98 10.81 35.60
N LEU A 388 9.08 10.13 34.45
CA LEU A 388 8.30 8.91 34.20
C LEU A 388 8.67 7.79 35.16
N THR A 389 9.96 7.66 35.49
CA THR A 389 10.46 6.69 36.47
C THR A 389 9.82 6.93 37.84
N ASP A 390 9.82 8.17 38.32
CA ASP A 390 9.26 8.55 39.62
C ASP A 390 7.75 8.34 39.67
N ILE A 391 7.02 8.70 38.61
CA ILE A 391 5.57 8.48 38.51
C ILE A 391 5.25 6.99 38.61
N PHE A 392 5.88 6.14 37.77
CA PHE A 392 5.58 4.71 37.72
C PHE A 392 5.99 4.00 39.02
N ASN A 393 7.15 4.35 39.58
CA ASN A 393 7.59 3.80 40.86
C ASN A 393 6.68 4.22 42.01
N SER A 394 6.20 5.47 42.02
CA SER A 394 5.24 5.94 43.03
C SER A 394 3.91 5.19 42.94
N CYS A 395 3.40 4.97 41.71
CA CYS A 395 2.18 4.19 41.50
C CYS A 395 2.31 2.76 42.07
N ILE A 396 3.42 2.08 41.79
CA ILE A 396 3.67 0.72 42.32
C ILE A 396 3.89 0.74 43.83
N ALA A 397 4.75 1.63 44.35
CA ALA A 397 5.08 1.66 45.77
C ALA A 397 3.85 1.96 46.65
N GLN A 398 3.01 2.89 46.21
CA GLN A 398 1.79 3.31 46.92
C GLN A 398 0.58 2.44 46.59
N GLN A 399 0.69 1.53 45.62
CA GLN A 399 -0.42 0.68 45.16
C GLN A 399 -1.63 1.51 44.66
N VAL A 400 -1.34 2.61 43.94
CA VAL A 400 -2.33 3.52 43.37
C VAL A 400 -2.11 3.74 41.88
N MET A 401 -3.15 4.21 41.19
CA MET A 401 -3.06 4.64 39.80
C MET A 401 -4.10 5.73 39.51
N PRO A 402 -3.85 6.62 38.53
CA PRO A 402 -4.85 7.56 38.08
C PRO A 402 -6.14 6.86 37.61
N VAL A 403 -7.30 7.38 38.02
CA VAL A 403 -8.62 6.83 37.62
C VAL A 403 -8.78 6.81 36.10
N SER A 404 -8.15 7.74 35.38
CA SER A 404 -8.14 7.79 33.92
C SER A 404 -7.50 6.54 33.28
N TRP A 405 -6.57 5.87 33.95
CA TRP A 405 -5.97 4.62 33.47
C TRP A 405 -6.92 3.43 33.63
N CYS A 406 -7.82 3.48 34.61
CA CYS A 406 -8.79 2.43 34.88
C CYS A 406 -9.96 2.41 33.88
N ASN A 407 -10.07 3.39 32.98
CA ASN A 407 -11.12 3.45 31.97
C ASN A 407 -10.53 3.21 30.58
N ALA A 408 -11.12 2.30 29.81
CA ALA A 408 -10.70 2.00 28.44
C ALA A 408 -11.90 1.97 27.47
N PHE A 409 -11.68 2.37 26.22
CA PHE A 409 -12.71 2.20 25.19
C PHE A 409 -12.64 0.81 24.55
N ILE A 410 -13.78 0.20 24.26
CA ILE A 410 -13.88 -0.96 23.37
C ILE A 410 -14.32 -0.46 21.99
N ALA A 411 -13.40 -0.50 21.03
CA ALA A 411 -13.72 -0.29 19.62
C ALA A 411 -14.24 -1.59 19.01
N ALA A 412 -15.50 -1.60 18.59
CA ALA A 412 -16.10 -2.75 17.92
C ALA A 412 -15.66 -2.82 16.46
N ARG A 413 -15.08 -3.95 16.03
CA ARG A 413 -14.68 -4.19 14.64
C ARG A 413 -15.42 -5.39 14.06
N PRO A 414 -16.11 -5.27 12.92
CA PRO A 414 -16.74 -6.42 12.26
C PRO A 414 -15.72 -7.55 11.97
N LYS A 415 -16.14 -8.79 12.18
CA LYS A 415 -15.44 -9.97 11.66
C LYS A 415 -15.46 -9.92 10.13
N LYS A 416 -14.44 -10.51 9.51
CA LYS A 416 -14.34 -10.49 8.05
C LYS A 416 -15.42 -11.39 7.45
N GLY A 417 -16.23 -10.85 6.53
CA GLY A 417 -17.25 -11.61 5.80
C GLY A 417 -18.52 -11.94 6.61
N SER A 418 -18.69 -11.35 7.79
CA SER A 418 -19.87 -11.56 8.63
C SER A 418 -21.02 -10.61 8.30
N VAL A 419 -22.23 -10.97 8.74
CA VAL A 419 -23.42 -10.12 8.66
C VAL A 419 -23.18 -8.86 9.50
N GLN A 420 -23.28 -7.68 8.88
CA GLN A 420 -22.99 -6.39 9.56
C GLN A 420 -24.04 -6.01 10.61
N ASN A 421 -25.22 -6.64 10.57
CA ASN A 421 -26.34 -6.40 11.49
C ASN A 421 -26.44 -7.44 12.60
N ASP A 422 -25.46 -8.33 12.76
CA ASP A 422 -25.37 -9.22 13.92
C ASP A 422 -24.33 -8.67 14.93
N PRO A 423 -24.75 -8.20 16.11
CA PRO A 423 -23.83 -7.77 17.16
C PRO A 423 -22.78 -8.83 17.58
N ASN A 424 -23.08 -10.14 17.45
CA ASN A 424 -22.13 -11.21 17.76
C ASN A 424 -20.97 -11.30 16.75
N SER A 425 -21.14 -10.68 15.60
CA SER A 425 -20.16 -10.65 14.53
C SER A 425 -19.08 -9.58 14.72
N PHE A 426 -19.08 -8.84 15.83
CA PHE A 426 -18.03 -7.86 16.16
C PHE A 426 -16.95 -8.44 17.08
N ARG A 427 -15.70 -8.03 16.85
CA ARG A 427 -14.54 -8.22 17.72
C ARG A 427 -14.37 -7.00 18.60
N THR A 428 -13.94 -7.24 19.83
CA THR A 428 -13.57 -6.20 20.80
C THR A 428 -12.10 -5.83 20.62
N ILE A 429 -11.81 -4.53 20.57
CA ILE A 429 -10.44 -3.99 20.58
C ILE A 429 -10.39 -2.94 21.68
N GLY A 430 -9.62 -3.17 22.74
CA GLY A 430 -9.46 -2.20 23.82
C GLY A 430 -8.47 -1.10 23.46
N LEU A 431 -8.82 0.11 23.88
CA LEU A 431 -8.04 1.34 23.74
C LEU A 431 -7.86 1.93 25.14
N GLU A 432 -6.76 1.53 25.79
CA GLU A 432 -6.35 2.06 27.09
C GLU A 432 -5.48 3.32 26.94
N SER A 433 -5.28 3.99 28.08
CA SER A 433 -4.28 5.05 28.22
C SER A 433 -2.91 4.62 27.69
N CYS A 434 -2.25 5.48 26.93
CA CYS A 434 -0.87 5.26 26.51
C CYS A 434 0.10 5.20 27.72
N MET A 435 -0.20 5.88 28.83
CA MET A 435 0.61 5.78 30.06
C MET A 435 0.49 4.40 30.68
N LEU A 436 -0.73 3.88 30.76
CA LEU A 436 -0.99 2.53 31.25
C LEU A 436 -0.23 1.50 30.40
N LYS A 437 -0.31 1.61 29.07
CA LYS A 437 0.43 0.72 28.15
C LYS A 437 1.94 0.80 28.32
N MET A 438 2.48 1.97 28.66
CA MET A 438 3.91 2.12 28.89
C MET A 438 4.36 1.36 30.14
N ILE A 439 3.63 1.48 31.25
CA ILE A 439 3.97 0.75 32.48
C ILE A 439 3.70 -0.76 32.34
N THR A 440 2.62 -1.19 31.66
CA THR A 440 2.39 -2.62 31.40
C THR A 440 3.42 -3.21 30.43
N LEU A 441 3.98 -2.42 29.52
CA LEU A 441 5.12 -2.85 28.68
C LEU A 441 6.43 -3.02 29.48
N LEU A 442 6.68 -2.20 30.50
CA LEU A 442 7.80 -2.41 31.45
C LEU A 442 7.62 -3.74 32.20
N ILE A 443 6.40 -3.97 32.69
CA ILE A 443 6.01 -5.20 33.38
C ILE A 443 6.18 -6.42 32.47
N ASP A 444 5.67 -6.39 31.24
CA ASP A 444 5.80 -7.46 30.24
C ASP A 444 7.26 -7.81 30.02
N ARG A 445 8.13 -6.80 29.86
CA ARG A 445 9.56 -7.02 29.68
C ARG A 445 10.19 -7.75 30.86
N ARG A 446 9.88 -7.34 32.11
CA ARG A 446 10.40 -8.01 33.31
C ARG A 446 9.89 -9.44 33.43
N LEU A 447 8.60 -9.65 33.19
CA LEU A 447 7.99 -10.97 33.18
C LEU A 447 8.66 -11.90 32.16
N ARG A 448 8.96 -11.41 30.95
CA ARG A 448 9.65 -12.19 29.91
C ARG A 448 11.06 -12.57 30.29
N ILE A 449 11.82 -11.64 30.86
CA ILE A 449 13.19 -11.90 31.34
C ILE A 449 13.15 -12.99 32.41
N TRP A 450 12.30 -12.81 33.41
CA TRP A 450 12.12 -13.78 34.49
C TRP A 450 11.66 -15.17 34.00
N ALA A 451 10.67 -15.21 33.10
CA ALA A 451 10.16 -16.47 32.56
C ALA A 451 11.23 -17.24 31.76
N LYS A 452 12.12 -16.51 31.08
CA LYS A 452 13.26 -17.10 30.39
C LYS A 452 14.32 -17.62 31.36
N GLU A 453 14.65 -16.85 32.40
CA GLU A 453 15.61 -17.24 33.44
C GLU A 453 15.15 -18.49 34.21
N LYS A 454 13.84 -18.64 34.40
CA LYS A 454 13.23 -19.77 35.12
C LYS A 454 12.74 -20.91 34.21
N GLU A 455 12.94 -20.80 32.90
CA GLU A 455 12.51 -21.79 31.89
C GLU A 455 11.02 -22.19 32.03
N ILE A 456 10.15 -21.21 32.29
CA ILE A 456 8.72 -21.45 32.60
C ILE A 456 7.94 -21.86 31.35
N ILE A 457 8.31 -21.34 30.18
CA ILE A 457 7.50 -21.50 28.97
C ILE A 457 7.77 -22.87 28.32
N PRO A 458 6.74 -23.71 28.12
CA PRO A 458 6.92 -25.01 27.49
C PRO A 458 7.31 -24.86 26.00
N PRO A 459 8.12 -25.78 25.45
CA PRO A 459 8.58 -25.73 24.07
C PRO A 459 7.45 -25.92 23.04
N SER A 460 6.26 -26.38 23.46
CA SER A 460 5.05 -26.48 22.64
C SER A 460 4.46 -25.12 22.28
N GLN A 461 4.73 -24.08 23.07
CA GLN A 461 4.15 -22.74 22.91
C GLN A 461 4.97 -21.85 21.98
N ASN A 462 4.50 -21.70 20.74
CA ASN A 462 5.10 -20.80 19.74
C ASN A 462 4.42 -19.42 19.68
N GLY A 463 3.27 -19.24 20.31
CA GLY A 463 2.53 -17.97 20.40
C GLY A 463 3.28 -16.92 21.20
N PHE A 464 3.38 -15.70 20.67
CA PHE A 464 3.96 -14.51 21.32
C PHE A 464 5.36 -14.68 21.94
N GLN A 465 6.11 -15.67 21.46
CA GLN A 465 7.50 -15.90 21.84
C GLN A 465 8.46 -15.15 20.91
N ASP A 466 9.54 -14.63 21.48
CA ASP A 466 10.59 -13.98 20.69
C ASP A 466 11.21 -14.99 19.70
N LYS A 467 11.47 -14.53 18.47
CA LYS A 467 12.04 -15.32 17.35
C LYS A 467 11.22 -16.52 16.88
N LEU A 468 10.04 -16.78 17.44
CA LEU A 468 9.12 -17.81 16.95
C LEU A 468 8.03 -17.19 16.08
N ARG A 469 7.70 -17.86 14.98
CA ARG A 469 6.76 -17.38 13.96
C ARG A 469 5.67 -18.43 13.76
N THR A 470 4.49 -18.03 13.28
CA THR A 470 3.38 -18.95 13.00
C THR A 470 3.75 -20.08 12.03
N ILE A 471 4.72 -19.83 11.15
CA ILE A 471 5.24 -20.83 10.21
C ILE A 471 5.92 -22.02 10.89
N ASN A 472 6.42 -21.87 12.12
CA ASN A 472 7.10 -22.94 12.84
C ASN A 472 6.15 -24.12 13.11
N ASN A 473 4.95 -23.87 13.65
CA ASN A 473 3.94 -24.91 13.88
C ASN A 473 3.45 -25.53 12.57
N VAL A 474 3.26 -24.71 11.52
CA VAL A 474 2.91 -25.21 10.18
C VAL A 474 3.98 -26.17 9.66
N PHE A 475 5.26 -25.82 9.82
CA PHE A 475 6.37 -26.65 9.40
C PHE A 475 6.44 -27.96 10.19
N ILE A 476 6.32 -27.91 11.52
CA ILE A 476 6.33 -29.12 12.36
C ILE A 476 5.18 -30.05 11.98
N LEU A 477 3.94 -29.53 11.88
CA LEU A 477 2.78 -30.31 11.49
C LEU A 477 2.93 -30.93 10.09
N ARG A 478 3.63 -30.24 9.19
CA ARG A 478 3.94 -30.75 7.85
C ARG A 478 4.95 -31.90 7.91
N CYS A 479 5.99 -31.79 8.72
CA CYS A 479 6.95 -32.87 8.95
C CYS A 479 6.28 -34.11 9.56
N VAL A 480 5.35 -33.90 10.51
CA VAL A 480 4.52 -34.97 11.08
C VAL A 480 3.76 -35.70 9.97
N LEU A 481 3.03 -34.95 9.14
CA LEU A 481 2.25 -35.50 8.03
C LEU A 481 3.11 -36.23 6.98
N ASP A 482 4.27 -35.68 6.62
CA ASP A 482 5.15 -36.31 5.64
C ASP A 482 5.80 -37.57 6.18
N LYS A 483 6.15 -37.59 7.47
CA LYS A 483 6.66 -38.78 8.13
C LYS A 483 5.61 -39.90 8.13
N THR A 484 4.39 -39.64 8.62
CA THR A 484 3.34 -40.68 8.67
C THR A 484 2.97 -41.20 7.28
N ARG A 485 2.90 -40.31 6.28
CA ARG A 485 2.69 -40.70 4.87
C ARG A 485 3.82 -41.59 4.33
N ALA A 486 5.08 -41.30 4.67
CA ALA A 486 6.22 -42.11 4.24
C ALA A 486 6.17 -43.53 4.82
N TYR A 487 5.69 -43.68 6.06
CA TYR A 487 5.50 -44.98 6.72
C TYR A 487 4.12 -45.61 6.47
N ASN A 488 3.28 -44.99 5.63
CA ASN A 488 1.91 -45.44 5.37
C ASN A 488 1.06 -45.63 6.64
N GLN A 489 1.26 -44.77 7.64
CA GLN A 489 0.53 -44.79 8.90
C GLN A 489 -0.69 -43.86 8.85
N PRO A 490 -1.75 -44.17 9.61
CA PRO A 490 -2.84 -43.22 9.82
C PRO A 490 -2.33 -41.98 10.55
N LEU A 491 -2.99 -40.84 10.35
CA LEU A 491 -2.75 -39.65 11.16
C LEU A 491 -4.07 -38.94 11.44
N HIS A 492 -4.41 -38.84 12.72
CA HIS A 492 -5.49 -38.01 13.23
C HIS A 492 -4.92 -36.65 13.60
N ILE A 493 -5.54 -35.57 13.14
CA ILE A 493 -5.21 -34.19 13.52
C ILE A 493 -6.49 -33.54 14.01
N VAL A 494 -6.44 -32.95 15.20
CA VAL A 494 -7.56 -32.21 15.78
C VAL A 494 -7.13 -30.77 16.03
N PHE A 495 -7.82 -29.84 15.38
CA PHE A 495 -7.68 -28.41 15.59
C PHE A 495 -8.71 -27.97 16.63
N ILE A 496 -8.24 -27.35 17.71
CA ILE A 496 -9.06 -26.94 18.84
C ILE A 496 -9.40 -25.46 18.73
N ASP A 497 -10.67 -25.12 18.86
CA ASP A 497 -11.16 -23.73 19.03
C ASP A 497 -11.61 -23.56 20.48
N LEU A 498 -10.95 -22.70 21.25
CA LEU A 498 -11.37 -22.35 22.60
C LEU A 498 -12.44 -21.26 22.56
N THR A 499 -13.52 -21.46 23.31
CA THR A 499 -14.60 -20.47 23.39
C THR A 499 -14.13 -19.24 24.15
N ASN A 500 -14.05 -18.11 23.43
CA ASN A 500 -13.81 -16.78 24.01
C ASN A 500 -12.52 -16.71 24.86
N ALA A 501 -11.44 -17.38 24.43
CA ALA A 501 -10.21 -17.61 25.18
C ALA A 501 -9.71 -16.41 26.03
N PHE A 502 -9.30 -15.30 25.42
CA PHE A 502 -8.70 -14.19 26.18
C PHE A 502 -9.70 -13.53 27.14
N PRO A 503 -10.95 -13.23 26.72
CA PRO A 503 -11.93 -12.66 27.66
C PRO A 503 -12.47 -13.65 28.71
N SER A 504 -12.28 -14.97 28.54
CA SER A 504 -12.75 -15.99 29.49
C SER A 504 -11.75 -16.36 30.58
N VAL A 505 -10.52 -15.84 30.54
CA VAL A 505 -9.49 -16.11 31.57
C VAL A 505 -10.05 -15.86 32.98
N HIS A 506 -9.97 -16.87 33.84
CA HIS A 506 -10.34 -16.71 35.24
C HIS A 506 -9.21 -16.03 36.01
N GLN A 507 -9.38 -14.73 36.29
CA GLN A 507 -8.33 -13.89 36.90
C GLN A 507 -7.76 -14.48 38.21
N PRO A 508 -8.55 -14.97 39.18
CA PRO A 508 -7.99 -15.64 40.37
C PRO A 508 -7.09 -16.84 40.02
N THR A 509 -7.47 -17.66 39.03
CA THR A 509 -6.62 -18.78 38.59
C THR A 509 -5.29 -18.28 38.02
N LEU A 510 -5.31 -17.22 37.19
CA LEU A 510 -4.09 -16.61 36.64
C LEU A 510 -3.15 -16.15 37.76
N TRP A 511 -3.66 -15.41 38.74
CA TRP A 511 -2.86 -14.87 39.84
C TRP A 511 -2.29 -15.98 40.74
N ILE A 512 -3.08 -17.01 41.03
CA ILE A 512 -2.61 -18.17 41.80
C ILE A 512 -1.52 -18.94 41.04
N LYS A 513 -1.65 -19.12 39.71
CA LYS A 513 -0.59 -19.74 38.90
C LYS A 513 0.70 -18.93 38.94
N LEU A 514 0.61 -17.62 38.75
CA LEU A 514 1.78 -16.72 38.83
C LEU A 514 2.44 -16.79 40.20
N ARG A 515 1.66 -16.72 41.29
CA ARG A 515 2.20 -16.80 42.65
C ARG A 515 2.89 -18.14 42.91
N ARG A 516 2.32 -19.26 42.45
CA ARG A 516 2.94 -20.60 42.55
C ARG A 516 4.27 -20.71 41.80
N LEU A 517 4.44 -19.96 40.72
CA LEU A 517 5.70 -19.88 39.98
C LEU A 517 6.73 -18.98 40.68
N GLY A 518 6.35 -18.26 41.73
CA GLY A 518 7.20 -17.30 42.46
C GLY A 518 7.04 -15.85 42.01
N ALA A 519 6.01 -15.52 41.22
CA ALA A 519 5.66 -14.15 40.91
C ALA A 519 4.74 -13.56 41.98
N ASP A 520 5.36 -12.94 42.98
CA ASP A 520 4.72 -12.19 44.06
C ASP A 520 5.44 -10.84 44.21
N GLY A 521 4.85 -9.84 44.87
CA GLY A 521 5.49 -8.56 45.16
C GLY A 521 4.70 -7.33 44.69
N PRO A 522 5.19 -6.12 45.02
CA PRO A 522 4.48 -4.85 44.76
C PRO A 522 4.05 -4.65 43.31
N MET A 523 4.89 -5.06 42.35
CA MET A 523 4.56 -4.95 40.92
C MET A 523 3.38 -5.85 40.54
N ILE A 524 3.37 -7.10 41.01
CA ILE A 524 2.27 -8.05 40.76
C ILE A 524 1.00 -7.58 41.43
N ARG A 525 1.09 -7.08 42.67
CA ARG A 525 -0.06 -6.54 43.39
C ARG A 525 -0.67 -5.31 42.68
N TRP A 526 0.17 -4.43 42.15
CA TRP A 526 -0.31 -3.25 41.42
C TRP A 526 -1.11 -3.65 40.16
N ILE A 527 -0.67 -4.68 39.43
CA ILE A 527 -1.40 -5.19 38.26
C ILE A 527 -2.72 -5.85 38.67
N GLN A 528 -2.75 -6.58 39.78
CA GLN A 528 -3.99 -7.13 40.32
C GLN A 528 -5.01 -6.02 40.59
N LEU A 529 -4.58 -4.93 41.24
CA LEU A 529 -5.42 -3.75 41.50
C LEU A 529 -5.92 -3.07 40.22
N LEU A 530 -5.08 -3.04 39.17
CA LEU A 530 -5.47 -2.54 37.85
C LEU A 530 -6.63 -3.37 37.29
N TYR A 531 -6.49 -4.70 37.28
CA TYR A 531 -7.52 -5.61 36.80
C TYR A 531 -8.82 -5.51 37.61
N GLU A 532 -8.73 -5.35 38.93
CA GLU A 532 -9.88 -5.15 39.81
C GLU A 532 -10.61 -3.82 39.53
N SER A 533 -9.87 -2.78 39.15
CA SER A 533 -10.40 -1.41 38.98
C SER A 533 -10.89 -1.10 37.57
N LEU A 534 -10.54 -1.92 36.58
CA LEU A 534 -10.75 -1.61 35.18
C LEU A 534 -12.23 -1.61 34.78
N ARG A 535 -12.57 -0.61 33.97
CA ARG A 535 -13.88 -0.40 33.35
C ARG A 535 -13.74 -0.17 31.86
N TYR A 536 -14.73 -0.65 31.12
CA TYR A 536 -14.80 -0.49 29.68
C TYR A 536 -16.03 0.31 29.28
N GLN A 537 -15.89 1.11 28.22
CA GLN A 537 -16.98 1.81 27.55
C GLN A 537 -16.97 1.44 26.06
N VAL A 538 -18.09 0.98 25.52
CA VAL A 538 -18.18 0.64 24.10
C VAL A 538 -18.22 1.92 23.28
N ARG A 539 -17.35 2.01 22.26
CA ARG A 539 -17.31 3.11 21.30
C ARG A 539 -17.60 2.58 19.89
N PHE A 540 -18.73 2.96 19.32
CA PHE A 540 -19.14 2.52 17.99
C PHE A 540 -19.80 3.64 17.19
N GLN A 541 -19.28 3.90 15.98
CA GLN A 541 -19.78 4.93 15.05
C GLN A 541 -19.99 6.33 15.66
N GLY A 542 -19.16 6.71 16.64
CA GLY A 542 -19.26 8.00 17.34
C GLY A 542 -20.23 8.02 18.52
N SER A 543 -20.99 6.93 18.74
CA SER A 543 -21.77 6.72 19.95
C SER A 543 -20.95 5.99 21.02
N PHE A 544 -21.35 6.17 22.28
CA PHE A 544 -20.73 5.58 23.45
C PHE A 544 -21.79 4.91 24.31
N SER A 545 -21.49 3.74 24.87
CA SER A 545 -22.35 3.10 25.87
C SER A 545 -22.10 3.67 27.28
N ILE A 546 -22.83 3.19 28.27
CA ILE A 546 -22.40 3.30 29.67
C ILE A 546 -21.12 2.50 29.96
N LEU A 547 -20.43 2.85 31.06
CA LEU A 547 -19.28 2.11 31.58
C LEU A 547 -19.72 0.81 32.26
N PHE A 548 -18.96 -0.27 32.07
CA PHE A 548 -19.15 -1.55 32.77
C PHE A 548 -17.80 -2.13 33.23
N ARG A 549 -17.81 -2.99 34.25
CA ARG A 549 -16.60 -3.68 34.74
C ARG A 549 -16.37 -4.98 33.97
N ALA A 550 -15.10 -5.34 33.78
CA ALA A 550 -14.72 -6.66 33.30
C ALA A 550 -14.22 -7.50 34.48
N LEU A 551 -15.00 -8.51 34.87
CA LEU A 551 -14.71 -9.41 35.98
C LEU A 551 -14.03 -10.72 35.53
N ALA A 552 -13.83 -10.88 34.22
CA ALA A 552 -13.10 -11.98 33.62
C ALA A 552 -12.20 -11.48 32.50
N GLY A 553 -11.24 -12.33 32.13
CA GLY A 553 -10.37 -12.10 31.01
C GLY A 553 -9.10 -11.34 31.36
N ILE A 554 -8.25 -11.24 30.34
CA ILE A 554 -7.08 -10.36 30.29
C ILE A 554 -7.37 -9.09 29.51
N LEU A 555 -6.62 -8.02 29.81
CA LEU A 555 -6.80 -6.70 29.20
C LEU A 555 -6.77 -6.78 27.68
N ILE A 556 -7.83 -6.32 27.01
CA ILE A 556 -7.91 -6.41 25.55
C ILE A 556 -7.08 -5.28 24.92
N GLY A 557 -6.02 -5.63 24.20
CA GLY A 557 -5.19 -4.64 23.50
C GLY A 557 -4.06 -4.02 24.34
N ASP A 558 -3.85 -4.56 25.54
CA ASP A 558 -2.69 -4.26 26.39
C ASP A 558 -1.45 -5.08 25.94
N PRO A 559 -0.24 -4.49 26.00
CA PRO A 559 1.00 -5.19 25.61
C PRO A 559 1.39 -6.40 26.48
N ALA A 560 1.01 -6.44 27.76
CA ALA A 560 1.35 -7.54 28.67
C ALA A 560 0.38 -8.72 28.58
N SER A 561 -0.86 -8.49 28.16
CA SER A 561 -1.88 -9.53 28.05
C SER A 561 -1.46 -10.78 27.28
N PRO A 562 -0.83 -10.70 26.08
CA PRO A 562 -0.36 -11.89 25.38
C PRO A 562 0.58 -12.77 26.22
N PHE A 563 1.37 -12.18 27.12
CA PHE A 563 2.26 -12.93 28.00
C PHE A 563 1.56 -13.46 29.24
N PHE A 564 0.56 -12.75 29.77
CA PHE A 564 -0.35 -13.31 30.79
C PHE A 564 -1.11 -14.54 30.28
N TRP A 565 -1.52 -14.55 29.00
CA TRP A 565 -2.08 -15.73 28.36
C TRP A 565 -1.11 -16.91 28.40
N ILE A 566 0.15 -16.67 28.05
CA ILE A 566 1.18 -17.72 28.09
C ILE A 566 1.35 -18.28 29.50
N PHE A 567 1.42 -17.43 30.55
CA PHE A 567 1.45 -17.92 31.93
C PHE A 567 0.21 -18.68 32.34
N TYR A 568 -0.95 -18.32 31.78
CA TYR A 568 -2.18 -19.06 32.02
C TYR A 568 -2.11 -20.48 31.47
N MET A 569 -1.53 -20.63 30.27
CA MET A 569 -1.39 -21.90 29.55
C MET A 569 -0.16 -22.72 29.96
N GLN A 570 0.80 -22.14 30.69
CA GLN A 570 2.14 -22.72 30.87
C GLN A 570 2.17 -24.11 31.52
N ASP A 571 1.13 -24.51 32.25
CA ASP A 571 0.98 -25.83 32.88
C ASP A 571 0.12 -26.81 32.07
N LEU A 572 -0.27 -26.46 30.84
CA LEU A 572 -0.88 -27.41 29.92
C LEU A 572 0.14 -28.50 29.58
N ARG A 573 -0.16 -29.73 29.99
CA ARG A 573 0.68 -30.90 29.74
C ARG A 573 -0.20 -31.95 29.08
N ILE A 574 0.21 -32.37 27.89
CA ILE A 574 -0.36 -33.49 27.16
C ILE A 574 0.65 -34.62 27.20
N SER A 575 0.27 -35.74 27.81
CA SER A 575 1.12 -36.90 28.00
C SER A 575 1.62 -37.44 26.67
N SER A 576 2.88 -37.84 26.61
CA SER A 576 3.41 -38.54 25.45
C SER A 576 2.77 -39.91 25.33
N HIS A 577 2.40 -40.29 24.11
CA HIS A 577 1.89 -41.62 23.79
C HIS A 577 2.89 -42.36 22.89
N SER A 578 2.86 -43.71 22.91
CA SER A 578 3.69 -44.53 21.99
C SER A 578 3.37 -44.32 20.50
N ASP A 579 2.19 -43.75 20.22
CA ASP A 579 1.68 -43.47 18.87
C ASP A 579 1.92 -42.02 18.44
N ASP A 580 2.71 -41.28 19.23
CA ASP A 580 3.12 -39.94 18.87
C ASP A 580 4.15 -39.97 17.75
N VAL A 581 4.04 -38.98 16.87
CA VAL A 581 4.99 -38.86 15.77
C VAL A 581 6.30 -38.29 16.31
N ILE A 582 7.33 -39.13 16.29
CA ILE A 582 8.68 -38.74 16.71
C ILE A 582 9.35 -37.95 15.60
N LEU A 583 9.77 -36.71 15.86
CA LEU A 583 10.62 -35.93 14.96
C LEU A 583 11.97 -35.68 15.64
N HIS A 584 13.07 -36.02 14.97
CA HIS A 584 14.43 -35.82 15.50
C HIS A 584 14.61 -36.39 16.93
N ASN A 585 14.15 -37.64 17.14
CA ASN A 585 14.14 -38.35 18.44
C ASN A 585 13.27 -37.72 19.54
N THR A 586 12.46 -36.72 19.22
CA THR A 586 11.51 -36.11 20.15
C THR A 586 10.07 -36.49 19.76
N PRO A 587 9.30 -37.16 20.63
CA PRO A 587 7.87 -37.34 20.40
C PRO A 587 7.17 -35.98 20.46
N ILE A 588 6.42 -35.64 19.42
CA ILE A 588 5.66 -34.38 19.39
C ILE A 588 4.22 -34.69 19.81
N SER A 589 3.85 -34.28 21.03
CA SER A 589 2.51 -34.58 21.57
C SER A 589 1.43 -33.63 21.04
N HIS A 590 1.75 -32.33 20.94
CA HIS A 590 0.85 -31.27 20.48
C HIS A 590 1.62 -30.02 20.05
N LEU A 591 0.91 -29.04 19.46
CA LEU A 591 1.43 -27.72 19.10
C LEU A 591 0.50 -26.64 19.65
N GLU A 592 1.08 -25.54 20.14
CA GLU A 592 0.33 -24.38 20.62
C GLU A 592 0.80 -23.11 19.89
N GLN A 593 -0.16 -22.33 19.40
CA GLN A 593 0.06 -20.96 18.93
C GLN A 593 -0.94 -20.05 19.65
N ALA A 594 -0.56 -19.60 20.85
CA ALA A 594 -1.47 -18.92 21.77
C ALA A 594 -2.68 -19.82 22.11
N ASP A 595 -3.88 -19.46 21.66
CA ASP A 595 -5.13 -20.21 21.85
C ASP A 595 -5.38 -21.26 20.76
N ASP A 596 -4.68 -21.19 19.61
CA ASP A 596 -4.77 -22.18 18.53
C ASP A 596 -3.94 -23.44 18.89
N ILE A 597 -4.61 -24.49 19.37
CA ILE A 597 -3.98 -25.77 19.77
C ILE A 597 -4.23 -26.83 18.70
N VAL A 598 -3.20 -27.64 18.40
CA VAL A 598 -3.30 -28.80 17.50
C VAL A 598 -2.84 -30.05 18.22
N LEU A 599 -3.74 -31.02 18.29
CA LEU A 599 -3.44 -32.38 18.76
C LEU A 599 -3.30 -33.31 17.57
N PHE A 600 -2.39 -34.28 17.63
CA PHE A 600 -2.30 -35.33 16.61
C PHE A 600 -1.71 -36.63 17.15
N SER A 601 -2.05 -37.74 16.50
CA SER A 601 -1.49 -39.07 16.78
C SER A 601 -1.75 -40.02 15.62
N THR A 602 -1.00 -41.12 15.53
CA THR A 602 -1.26 -42.18 14.55
C THR A 602 -2.38 -43.14 14.94
N SER A 603 -2.85 -43.09 16.19
CA SER A 603 -3.98 -43.91 16.66
C SER A 603 -5.14 -43.07 17.17
N GLN A 604 -6.34 -43.64 17.07
CA GLN A 604 -7.56 -43.00 17.53
C GLN A 604 -7.66 -42.95 19.06
N GLU A 605 -7.22 -44.01 19.73
CA GLU A 605 -7.21 -44.10 21.19
C GLU A 605 -6.34 -42.99 21.79
N ALA A 606 -5.12 -42.84 21.28
CA ALA A 606 -4.20 -41.80 21.74
C ALA A 606 -4.77 -40.40 21.55
N ILE A 607 -5.34 -40.08 20.37
CA ILE A 607 -5.89 -38.74 20.14
C ILE A 607 -7.12 -38.47 21.02
N GLN A 608 -7.95 -39.48 21.30
CA GLN A 608 -9.08 -39.35 22.22
C GLN A 608 -8.61 -39.12 23.67
N GLY A 609 -7.55 -39.82 24.10
CA GLY A 609 -6.92 -39.60 25.41
C GLY A 609 -6.36 -38.17 25.54
N LYS A 610 -5.65 -37.67 24.52
CA LYS A 610 -5.16 -36.28 24.50
C LYS A 610 -6.28 -35.24 24.54
N LEU A 611 -7.39 -35.50 23.84
CA LEU A 611 -8.58 -34.64 23.90
C LEU A 611 -9.19 -34.60 25.31
N GLN A 612 -9.21 -35.75 25.99
CA GLN A 612 -9.69 -35.84 27.36
C GLN A 612 -8.77 -35.11 28.34
N GLU A 613 -7.45 -35.24 28.23
CA GLU A 613 -6.49 -34.48 29.03
C GLU A 613 -6.68 -32.97 28.84
N LEU A 614 -6.85 -32.52 27.59
CA LEU A 614 -7.11 -31.11 27.30
C LEU A 614 -8.46 -30.65 27.86
N SER A 615 -9.52 -31.45 27.76
CA SER A 615 -10.83 -31.14 28.35
C SER A 615 -10.75 -31.02 29.88
N ILE A 616 -10.03 -31.92 30.56
CA ILE A 616 -9.79 -31.85 32.00
C ILE A 616 -9.03 -30.58 32.37
N TRP A 617 -7.95 -30.27 31.64
CA TRP A 617 -7.20 -29.04 31.87
C TRP A 617 -8.08 -27.80 31.66
N CYS A 618 -8.90 -27.78 30.61
CA CYS A 618 -9.86 -26.71 30.35
C CYS A 618 -10.87 -26.57 31.51
N SER A 619 -11.43 -27.68 31.98
CA SER A 619 -12.35 -27.73 33.11
C SER A 619 -11.76 -27.12 34.38
N ASP A 620 -10.54 -27.52 34.75
CA ASP A 620 -9.82 -27.04 35.94
C ASP A 620 -9.45 -25.54 35.85
N ASN A 621 -9.31 -25.04 34.63
CA ASN A 621 -8.94 -23.66 34.34
C ASN A 621 -10.12 -22.81 33.86
N GLY A 622 -11.36 -23.27 33.96
CA GLY A 622 -12.53 -22.48 33.53
C GLY A 622 -12.48 -22.05 32.07
N MET A 623 -11.90 -22.88 31.21
CA MET A 623 -11.89 -22.75 29.76
C MET A 623 -12.85 -23.76 29.15
N ALA A 624 -13.40 -23.46 27.98
CA ALA A 624 -14.30 -24.35 27.25
C ALA A 624 -13.80 -24.57 25.83
N ILE A 625 -13.72 -25.84 25.41
CA ILE A 625 -13.54 -26.19 24.00
C ILE A 625 -14.85 -25.88 23.28
N ASN A 626 -14.78 -25.45 22.02
CA ASN A 626 -15.93 -25.31 21.13
C ASN A 626 -15.97 -26.49 20.15
N PRO A 627 -16.73 -27.58 20.41
CA PRO A 627 -16.73 -28.76 19.55
C PRO A 627 -17.19 -28.45 18.13
N LYS A 628 -18.13 -27.50 17.96
CA LYS A 628 -18.69 -27.13 16.64
C LYS A 628 -17.72 -26.38 15.75
N LYS A 629 -16.72 -25.70 16.33
CA LYS A 629 -15.69 -24.95 15.59
C LYS A 629 -14.34 -25.66 15.55
N SER A 630 -14.11 -26.57 16.49
CA SER A 630 -13.00 -27.50 16.43
C SER A 630 -13.19 -28.46 15.24
N ALA A 631 -12.12 -29.04 14.71
CA ALA A 631 -12.19 -29.87 13.52
C ALA A 631 -11.27 -31.08 13.61
N HIS A 632 -11.76 -32.23 13.16
CA HIS A 632 -10.98 -33.47 13.04
C HIS A 632 -10.67 -33.75 11.57
N LEU A 633 -9.38 -33.75 11.23
CA LEU A 633 -8.86 -34.24 9.96
C LEU A 633 -8.25 -35.63 10.15
N TYR A 634 -8.61 -36.56 9.28
CA TYR A 634 -8.01 -37.89 9.26
C TYR A 634 -7.32 -38.16 7.92
N PHE A 635 -6.03 -38.46 7.99
CA PHE A 635 -5.24 -38.89 6.84
C PHE A 635 -5.13 -40.42 6.88
N ALA A 636 -5.92 -41.07 6.04
CA ALA A 636 -5.96 -42.51 5.96
C ALA A 636 -4.68 -43.09 5.32
N PRO A 637 -4.24 -44.30 5.73
CA PRO A 637 -3.26 -45.11 5.00
C PRO A 637 -3.71 -45.37 3.56
N ARG A 638 -2.75 -45.67 2.67
CA ARG A 638 -3.03 -46.08 1.29
C ARG A 638 -4.00 -47.27 1.29
N GLY A 639 -5.04 -47.18 0.46
CA GLY A 639 -6.07 -48.21 0.34
C GLY A 639 -7.23 -48.09 1.34
N LYS A 640 -7.15 -47.17 2.32
CA LYS A 640 -8.26 -46.81 3.21
C LYS A 640 -8.84 -45.45 2.85
N ARG A 641 -10.08 -45.20 3.28
CA ARG A 641 -10.79 -43.94 3.04
C ARG A 641 -10.75 -43.04 4.27
N SER A 642 -10.83 -41.72 4.06
CA SER A 642 -10.82 -40.77 5.18
C SER A 642 -12.11 -40.86 6.01
N GLU A 643 -13.17 -41.37 5.40
CA GLU A 643 -14.45 -41.65 6.02
C GLU A 643 -14.40 -42.82 7.02
N ASP A 644 -13.36 -43.65 6.97
CA ASP A 644 -13.21 -44.85 7.81
C ASP A 644 -12.78 -44.53 9.27
N ALA A 645 -12.39 -43.29 9.58
CA ALA A 645 -12.05 -42.92 10.95
C ALA A 645 -13.30 -42.93 11.84
N SER A 646 -13.22 -43.50 13.04
CA SER A 646 -14.32 -43.37 13.99
C SER A 646 -14.39 -41.97 14.59
N SER A 647 -15.50 -41.70 15.26
CA SER A 647 -15.83 -40.40 15.81
C SER A 647 -15.05 -40.09 17.07
N LEU A 648 -14.60 -38.84 17.19
CA LEU A 648 -13.93 -38.31 18.37
C LEU A 648 -14.91 -37.44 19.15
N TRP A 649 -14.80 -37.46 20.47
CA TRP A 649 -15.77 -36.83 21.37
C TRP A 649 -15.08 -35.89 22.34
N VAL A 650 -15.70 -34.76 22.61
CA VAL A 650 -15.32 -33.80 23.66
C VAL A 650 -16.58 -33.35 24.36
N ASP A 651 -16.61 -33.45 25.69
CA ASP A 651 -17.75 -33.04 26.52
C ASP A 651 -19.09 -33.67 26.04
N ASN A 652 -19.06 -34.96 25.69
CA ASN A 652 -20.18 -35.74 25.12
C ASN A 652 -20.73 -35.22 23.77
N MET A 653 -19.97 -34.36 23.08
CA MET A 653 -20.29 -33.91 21.72
C MET A 653 -19.29 -34.47 20.73
N GLU A 654 -19.79 -34.95 19.59
CA GLU A 654 -18.96 -35.41 18.48
C GLU A 654 -18.26 -34.23 17.80
N LEU A 655 -16.95 -34.35 17.58
CA LEU A 655 -16.18 -33.41 16.79
C LEU A 655 -16.48 -33.56 15.30
N PRO A 656 -16.71 -32.46 14.56
CA PRO A 656 -16.99 -32.54 13.14
C PRO A 656 -15.75 -33.01 12.39
N LYS A 657 -15.92 -34.11 11.63
CA LYS A 657 -14.92 -34.60 10.69
C LYS A 657 -14.95 -33.72 9.44
N THR A 658 -13.80 -33.20 9.04
CA THR A 658 -13.69 -32.37 7.85
C THR A 658 -12.56 -32.83 6.95
N THR A 659 -12.71 -32.60 5.64
CA THR A 659 -11.68 -32.93 4.64
C THR A 659 -10.69 -31.80 4.43
N SER A 660 -10.99 -30.60 4.95
CA SER A 660 -10.08 -29.47 4.90
C SER A 660 -10.24 -28.53 6.09
N TYR A 661 -9.15 -27.88 6.49
CA TYR A 661 -9.11 -26.89 7.57
C TYR A 661 -8.02 -25.84 7.32
N ASN A 662 -8.27 -24.58 7.71
CA ASN A 662 -7.28 -23.51 7.59
C ASN A 662 -6.64 -23.25 8.96
N TYR A 663 -5.38 -23.64 9.11
CA TYR A 663 -4.61 -23.45 10.33
C TYR A 663 -3.47 -22.47 10.08
N LEU A 664 -3.42 -21.39 10.87
CA LEU A 664 -2.42 -20.32 10.79
C LEU A 664 -2.25 -19.72 9.38
N GLY A 665 -3.33 -19.70 8.59
CA GLY A 665 -3.35 -19.15 7.24
C GLY A 665 -2.86 -20.11 6.15
N VAL A 666 -2.75 -21.41 6.47
CA VAL A 666 -2.40 -22.50 5.56
C VAL A 666 -3.54 -23.53 5.51
N SER A 667 -3.96 -23.88 4.30
CA SER A 667 -5.02 -24.86 4.07
C SER A 667 -4.48 -26.28 4.06
N TRP A 668 -5.01 -27.12 4.95
CA TRP A 668 -4.75 -28.55 5.08
C TRP A 668 -5.89 -29.32 4.43
N SER A 669 -5.58 -30.35 3.64
CA SER A 669 -6.59 -31.16 2.94
C SER A 669 -6.19 -32.64 2.95
N THR A 670 -7.16 -33.50 3.25
CA THR A 670 -6.99 -34.96 3.24
C THR A 670 -7.13 -35.55 1.82
N THR A 671 -7.80 -34.83 0.92
CA THR A 671 -8.09 -35.28 -0.45
C THR A 671 -7.01 -34.87 -1.46
N SER A 672 -6.30 -33.77 -1.21
CA SER A 672 -5.24 -33.30 -2.10
C SER A 672 -3.90 -34.00 -1.81
N THR A 673 -3.38 -34.70 -2.83
CA THR A 673 -2.04 -35.31 -2.81
C THR A 673 -0.92 -34.26 -2.86
N THR A 674 -1.23 -33.05 -3.34
CA THR A 674 -0.27 -31.95 -3.48
C THR A 674 -0.44 -30.94 -2.35
N SER A 675 0.29 -31.21 -1.27
CA SER A 675 0.47 -30.30 -0.14
C SER A 675 0.87 -28.90 -0.63
N PHE A 676 0.08 -27.91 -0.23
CA PHE A 676 0.21 -26.48 -0.55
C PHE A 676 -0.29 -26.02 -1.91
N THR A 677 -0.78 -26.86 -2.83
CA THR A 677 -1.32 -26.35 -4.11
C THR A 677 -2.49 -25.40 -3.89
N ASP A 678 -3.39 -25.73 -2.97
CA ASP A 678 -4.56 -24.88 -2.70
C ASP A 678 -4.18 -23.61 -1.92
N HIS A 679 -3.19 -23.70 -1.02
CA HIS A 679 -2.57 -22.53 -0.38
C HIS A 679 -1.94 -21.60 -1.41
N LEU A 680 -1.13 -22.14 -2.33
CA LEU A 680 -0.50 -21.39 -3.41
C LEU A 680 -1.57 -20.73 -4.29
N LYS A 681 -2.59 -21.46 -4.73
CA LYS A 681 -3.71 -20.90 -5.51
C LYS A 681 -4.41 -19.77 -4.75
N GLU A 682 -4.71 -19.93 -3.47
CA GLU A 682 -5.37 -18.92 -2.66
C GLU A 682 -4.50 -17.66 -2.51
N LYS A 683 -3.21 -17.83 -2.21
CA LYS A 683 -2.26 -16.72 -2.06
C LYS A 683 -2.00 -16.02 -3.38
N THR A 684 -1.83 -16.75 -4.48
CA THR A 684 -1.72 -16.20 -5.83
C THR A 684 -2.99 -15.43 -6.19
N LYS A 685 -4.18 -15.98 -5.94
CA LYS A 685 -5.45 -15.27 -6.18
C LYS A 685 -5.53 -13.96 -5.37
N LYS A 686 -5.13 -13.97 -4.10
CA LYS A 686 -5.04 -12.75 -3.28
C LYS A 686 -4.03 -11.74 -3.84
N ALA A 687 -2.85 -12.20 -4.25
CA ALA A 687 -1.81 -11.37 -4.85
C ALA A 687 -2.28 -10.76 -6.19
N THR A 688 -2.96 -11.54 -7.03
CA THR A 688 -3.57 -11.07 -8.29
C THR A 688 -4.68 -10.07 -8.03
N ASN A 689 -5.60 -10.34 -7.10
CA ASN A 689 -6.65 -9.39 -6.74
C ASN A 689 -6.07 -8.07 -6.21
N MET A 690 -5.01 -8.15 -5.40
CA MET A 690 -4.33 -6.97 -4.87
C MET A 690 -3.60 -6.19 -5.97
N THR A 691 -2.95 -6.90 -6.88
CA THR A 691 -2.33 -6.32 -8.08
C THR A 691 -3.37 -5.59 -8.93
N ASN A 692 -4.51 -6.24 -9.18
CA ASN A 692 -5.63 -5.65 -9.92
C ASN A 692 -6.20 -4.44 -9.20
N ALA A 693 -6.26 -4.45 -7.86
CA ALA A 693 -6.65 -3.28 -7.08
C ALA A 693 -5.63 -2.13 -7.21
N ILE A 694 -4.32 -2.43 -7.16
CA ILE A 694 -3.25 -1.44 -7.34
C ILE A 694 -3.33 -0.79 -8.73
N PHE A 695 -3.47 -1.57 -9.79
CA PHE A 695 -3.66 -1.02 -11.14
C PHE A 695 -5.05 -0.38 -11.31
N GLY A 696 -6.05 -0.86 -10.56
CA GLY A 696 -7.36 -0.24 -10.50
C GLY A 696 -7.35 1.14 -9.83
N ILE A 697 -6.40 1.43 -8.93
CA ILE A 697 -6.23 2.77 -8.34
C ILE A 697 -5.92 3.82 -9.40
N GLU A 698 -5.29 3.47 -10.54
CA GLU A 698 -5.08 4.39 -11.68
C GLU A 698 -6.42 4.87 -12.31
N SER A 699 -7.55 4.22 -12.01
CA SER A 699 -8.86 4.74 -12.39
C SER A 699 -9.36 5.86 -11.45
N PHE A 700 -8.85 5.90 -10.22
CA PHE A 700 -9.20 6.84 -9.14
C PHE A 700 -8.09 7.88 -8.85
N THR A 701 -6.95 7.79 -9.54
CA THR A 701 -5.77 8.65 -9.42
C THR A 701 -5.22 8.98 -10.80
N ASP A 702 -4.41 10.03 -10.95
CA ASP A 702 -3.59 10.22 -12.15
C ASP A 702 -2.47 9.14 -12.21
N GLN A 703 -1.72 9.07 -13.32
CA GLN A 703 -0.65 8.07 -13.47
C GLN A 703 0.29 8.03 -12.26
N MET A 704 0.35 6.87 -11.60
CA MET A 704 1.18 6.65 -10.42
C MET A 704 2.67 6.59 -10.83
N PRO A 705 3.57 7.28 -10.11
CA PRO A 705 5.01 7.16 -10.34
C PRO A 705 5.48 5.69 -10.20
N PRO A 706 6.42 5.22 -11.05
CA PRO A 706 6.94 3.86 -10.97
C PRO A 706 7.51 3.49 -9.59
N THR A 707 8.12 4.45 -8.90
CA THR A 707 8.65 4.28 -7.53
C THR A 707 7.53 4.00 -6.53
N ALA A 708 6.40 4.69 -6.63
CA ALA A 708 5.24 4.49 -5.78
C ALA A 708 4.54 3.15 -6.06
N LEU A 709 4.40 2.77 -7.34
CA LEU A 709 3.89 1.45 -7.73
C LEU A 709 4.78 0.31 -7.21
N ARG A 710 6.11 0.50 -7.22
CA ARG A 710 7.06 -0.47 -6.67
C ARG A 710 6.90 -0.61 -5.15
N SER A 711 6.79 0.50 -4.41
CA SER A 711 6.51 0.46 -2.97
C SER A 711 5.19 -0.24 -2.66
N LEU A 712 4.15 0.04 -3.46
CA LEU A 712 2.85 -0.62 -3.39
C LEU A 712 2.92 -2.13 -3.60
N TYR A 713 3.69 -2.56 -4.59
CA TYR A 713 3.94 -3.97 -4.84
C TYR A 713 4.58 -4.66 -3.63
N TYR A 714 5.70 -4.11 -3.14
CA TYR A 714 6.42 -4.69 -1.99
C TYR A 714 5.59 -4.67 -0.70
N ALA A 715 4.70 -3.69 -0.54
CA ALA A 715 3.84 -3.62 0.63
C ALA A 715 2.63 -4.59 0.57
N ARG A 716 2.20 -5.04 -0.63
CA ARG A 716 0.88 -5.67 -0.78
C ARG A 716 0.79 -6.92 -1.62
N VAL A 717 1.60 -7.00 -2.65
CA VAL A 717 1.64 -8.18 -3.50
C VAL A 717 2.73 -9.11 -2.99
N ASP A 718 3.92 -8.58 -2.72
CA ASP A 718 5.06 -9.36 -2.24
C ASP A 718 4.78 -10.14 -0.95
N PRO A 719 4.13 -9.59 0.11
CA PRO A 719 3.87 -10.35 1.33
C PRO A 719 2.99 -11.58 1.09
N HIS A 720 2.06 -11.50 0.13
CA HIS A 720 1.24 -12.64 -0.27
C HIS A 720 2.07 -13.70 -1.00
N LEU A 721 2.94 -13.29 -1.92
CA LEU A 721 3.84 -14.19 -2.66
C LEU A 721 4.89 -14.83 -1.74
N THR A 722 5.50 -14.04 -0.87
CA THR A 722 6.47 -14.49 0.15
C THR A 722 5.81 -15.49 1.10
N SER A 723 4.61 -15.19 1.62
CA SER A 723 3.84 -16.13 2.46
C SER A 723 3.37 -17.39 1.71
N ALA A 724 3.31 -17.33 0.37
CA ALA A 724 2.98 -18.50 -0.46
C ALA A 724 4.20 -19.44 -0.60
N ARG A 725 5.40 -18.86 -0.74
CA ARG A 725 6.66 -19.59 -0.97
C ARG A 725 7.28 -20.19 0.28
N GLU A 726 7.16 -19.51 1.43
CA GLU A 726 7.87 -19.88 2.65
C GLU A 726 7.56 -21.31 3.15
N PRO A 727 6.29 -21.76 3.26
CA PRO A 727 6.01 -23.12 3.71
C PRO A 727 6.57 -24.22 2.78
N PRO A 728 6.39 -24.17 1.44
CA PRO A 728 7.01 -25.14 0.54
C PRO A 728 8.55 -25.13 0.56
N MET A 729 9.17 -23.95 0.64
CA MET A 729 10.63 -23.80 0.63
C MET A 729 11.28 -24.44 1.87
N LEU A 730 10.70 -24.24 3.05
CA LEU A 730 11.20 -24.84 4.30
C LEU A 730 11.18 -26.37 4.25
N VAL A 731 10.13 -26.94 3.65
CA VAL A 731 9.98 -28.39 3.48
C VAL A 731 10.99 -28.92 2.45
N LEU A 732 11.12 -28.26 1.30
CA LEU A 732 12.01 -28.70 0.22
C LEU A 732 13.50 -28.57 0.60
N GLY A 733 13.90 -27.47 1.25
CA GLY A 733 15.26 -27.27 1.74
C GLY A 733 15.72 -28.36 2.71
N PHE A 734 14.81 -28.84 3.58
CA PHE A 734 15.09 -29.96 4.47
C PHE A 734 15.21 -31.29 3.73
N THR A 735 14.34 -31.58 2.75
CA THR A 735 14.43 -32.81 1.96
C THR A 735 15.70 -32.90 1.11
N ALA A 736 16.23 -31.78 0.62
CA ALA A 736 17.50 -31.72 -0.10
C ALA A 736 18.70 -32.01 0.82
N SER A 737 18.70 -31.45 2.04
CA SER A 737 19.72 -31.71 3.06
C SER A 737 19.68 -33.16 3.57
N ALA A 738 18.48 -33.73 3.74
CA ALA A 738 18.29 -35.13 4.14
C ALA A 738 18.71 -36.13 3.04
N ARG A 739 18.59 -35.76 1.75
CA ARG A 739 19.15 -36.57 0.66
C ARG A 739 20.68 -36.61 0.68
N HIS A 740 21.35 -35.52 1.04
CA HIS A 740 22.81 -35.52 1.23
C HIS A 740 23.26 -36.44 2.37
N HIS A 741 22.50 -36.54 3.46
CA HIS A 741 22.84 -37.42 4.58
C HIS A 741 22.55 -38.91 4.31
N ARG A 742 21.67 -39.25 3.35
CA ARG A 742 21.46 -40.65 2.92
C ARG A 742 22.60 -41.22 2.09
N TYR A 743 23.50 -40.41 1.54
CA TYR A 743 24.67 -40.90 0.80
C TYR A 743 25.87 -41.27 1.71
N HIS A 744 25.77 -41.05 3.03
CA HIS A 744 26.84 -41.38 3.99
C HIS A 744 26.52 -42.54 4.95
N LEU A 745 25.43 -43.29 4.73
CA LEU A 745 25.16 -44.52 5.46
C LEU A 745 25.43 -45.74 4.55
N ILE A 746 26.71 -45.99 4.28
CA ILE A 746 27.23 -47.32 3.94
C ILE A 746 27.96 -47.81 5.20
N PRO A 747 27.70 -49.02 5.72
CA PRO A 747 28.37 -49.51 6.91
C PRO A 747 29.80 -49.98 6.59
N ASN A 748 30.72 -49.70 7.52
CA ASN A 748 32.06 -50.26 7.73
C ASN A 748 33.29 -49.44 7.24
N GLY A 749 34.06 -48.93 8.21
CA GLY A 749 35.45 -48.47 8.07
C GLY A 749 35.87 -47.45 9.16
N PRO A 750 37.06 -47.56 9.80
CA PRO A 750 37.45 -46.73 10.95
C PRO A 750 37.84 -45.29 10.52
N PRO A 751 37.87 -44.33 11.46
CA PRO A 751 37.88 -42.91 11.13
C PRO A 751 39.29 -42.43 10.79
N HIS A 752 39.49 -41.93 9.58
CA HIS A 752 40.64 -41.08 9.28
C HIS A 752 40.20 -39.62 9.20
N GLN A 753 40.75 -38.82 10.12
CA GLN A 753 40.77 -37.36 10.10
C GLN A 753 41.25 -36.87 8.73
N ARG A 754 40.41 -36.14 8.00
CA ARG A 754 40.87 -35.16 7.01
C ARG A 754 39.99 -33.91 7.09
N ASP A 755 40.70 -32.79 7.10
CA ASP A 755 40.23 -31.43 7.27
C ASP A 755 39.11 -31.04 6.31
N VAL A 756 38.20 -30.24 6.83
CA VAL A 756 37.15 -29.54 6.07
C VAL A 756 37.71 -28.22 5.58
N PRO A 757 37.90 -28.05 4.26
CA PRO A 757 37.66 -26.74 3.68
C PRO A 757 36.76 -26.78 2.44
N THR A 758 35.92 -25.76 2.30
CA THR A 758 35.31 -25.26 1.06
C THR A 758 34.12 -26.02 0.43
N ALA A 759 33.07 -26.33 1.21
CA ALA A 759 31.74 -26.65 0.65
C ALA A 759 30.89 -25.40 0.31
N ARG A 760 31.30 -24.20 0.75
CA ARG A 760 30.54 -22.95 0.53
C ARG A 760 30.61 -22.42 -0.91
N ALA A 761 31.60 -22.87 -1.71
CA ALA A 761 31.84 -22.35 -3.06
C ALA A 761 31.16 -23.17 -4.18
N ARG A 762 30.86 -24.47 -3.97
CA ARG A 762 30.23 -25.31 -5.00
C ARG A 762 28.70 -25.22 -5.05
N TYR A 763 28.06 -24.74 -3.98
CA TYR A 763 26.61 -24.56 -3.93
C TYR A 763 26.10 -23.35 -4.73
N SER A 764 26.97 -22.37 -5.05
CA SER A 764 26.59 -21.20 -5.87
C SER A 764 26.67 -21.44 -7.38
N GLU A 765 27.38 -22.48 -7.84
CA GLU A 765 27.54 -22.75 -9.28
C GLU A 765 26.47 -23.70 -9.83
N GLN A 766 26.01 -24.71 -9.06
CA GLN A 766 25.00 -25.66 -9.55
C GLN A 766 23.56 -25.11 -9.62
N TYR A 767 23.28 -23.94 -9.06
CA TYR A 767 21.97 -23.27 -9.19
C TYR A 767 21.94 -22.12 -10.20
N ARG A 768 23.05 -21.87 -10.93
CA ARG A 768 23.03 -20.99 -12.11
C ARG A 768 22.42 -21.66 -13.35
N ASP A 769 22.46 -22.99 -13.44
CA ASP A 769 21.97 -23.73 -14.60
C ASP A 769 20.72 -24.57 -14.29
N GLY A 770 19.55 -23.97 -14.49
CA GLY A 770 18.49 -24.60 -15.29
C GLY A 770 17.73 -25.84 -14.78
N ALA A 771 17.69 -26.17 -13.49
CA ALA A 771 16.81 -27.26 -12.99
C ALA A 771 15.36 -26.78 -12.77
N ILE A 772 14.62 -26.68 -13.86
CA ILE A 772 13.21 -26.33 -14.00
C ILE A 772 12.32 -27.43 -13.37
N TYR A 773 11.54 -27.11 -12.34
CA TYR A 773 10.26 -27.78 -12.13
C TYR A 773 9.24 -27.18 -13.12
N PRO A 774 8.47 -27.99 -13.88
CA PRO A 774 7.57 -27.50 -14.90
C PRO A 774 6.30 -26.97 -14.22
N ASN A 775 6.34 -25.75 -13.73
CA ASN A 775 5.13 -25.02 -13.38
C ASN A 775 5.21 -23.61 -13.97
N ASN A 776 5.16 -23.58 -15.30
CA ASN A 776 5.02 -22.40 -16.14
C ASN A 776 3.95 -21.41 -15.63
N LYS A 777 2.98 -21.83 -14.81
CA LYS A 777 1.89 -20.98 -14.30
C LYS A 777 2.32 -19.95 -13.25
N LEU A 778 3.36 -20.21 -12.44
CA LEU A 778 3.78 -19.25 -11.41
C LEU A 778 4.70 -18.17 -11.99
N GLN A 779 5.55 -18.57 -12.95
CA GLN A 779 6.35 -17.64 -13.76
C GLN A 779 5.43 -16.87 -14.72
N GLN A 780 4.48 -17.52 -15.39
CA GLN A 780 3.43 -16.86 -16.18
C GLN A 780 2.52 -15.97 -15.34
N ALA A 781 2.22 -16.29 -14.08
CA ALA A 781 1.48 -15.37 -13.21
C ALA A 781 2.31 -14.11 -12.89
N CYS A 782 3.64 -14.21 -12.82
CA CYS A 782 4.52 -13.06 -12.68
C CYS A 782 4.72 -12.29 -14.00
N THR A 783 4.75 -12.95 -15.16
CA THR A 783 4.89 -12.31 -16.49
C THR A 783 3.58 -11.86 -17.12
N SER A 784 2.42 -12.40 -16.73
CA SER A 784 1.09 -11.98 -17.25
C SER A 784 0.50 -10.78 -16.50
N ILE A 785 1.12 -10.39 -15.39
CA ILE A 785 0.85 -9.10 -14.76
C ILE A 785 1.59 -8.05 -15.61
N ARG A 786 0.98 -6.88 -15.83
CA ARG A 786 1.56 -5.66 -16.46
C ARG A 786 2.83 -5.10 -15.76
N MET A 787 3.65 -5.95 -15.15
CA MET A 787 4.88 -5.65 -14.41
C MET A 787 6.08 -5.33 -15.31
N GLN A 788 6.03 -5.60 -16.61
CA GLN A 788 7.12 -5.24 -17.55
C GLN A 788 7.41 -3.73 -17.58
N LYS A 789 6.50 -2.88 -17.08
CA LYS A 789 6.72 -1.43 -16.93
C LYS A 789 7.40 -1.01 -15.62
N ILE A 790 7.49 -1.88 -14.61
CA ILE A 790 7.91 -1.51 -13.24
C ILE A 790 9.34 -1.97 -12.92
N LEU A 791 9.84 -3.02 -13.58
CA LEU A 791 11.20 -3.52 -13.40
C LEU A 791 12.05 -3.17 -14.62
N PRO A 792 13.17 -2.45 -14.47
CA PRO A 792 14.17 -2.39 -15.52
C PRO A 792 14.61 -3.82 -15.84
N THR A 793 14.65 -4.15 -17.13
CA THR A 793 15.30 -5.35 -17.66
C THR A 793 16.80 -5.26 -17.40
N THR A 794 17.23 -5.49 -16.16
CA THR A 794 18.62 -5.70 -15.74
C THR A 794 18.61 -5.88 -14.22
N HIS A 795 18.43 -7.11 -13.77
CA HIS A 795 19.16 -7.70 -12.65
C HIS A 795 18.66 -9.15 -12.52
N GLN A 796 19.50 -10.07 -12.98
CA GLN A 796 19.50 -11.43 -12.45
C GLN A 796 19.66 -11.29 -10.92
N PHE A 797 18.61 -11.62 -10.18
CA PHE A 797 18.69 -11.72 -8.72
C PHE A 797 19.41 -13.04 -8.37
N PRO A 798 20.39 -13.02 -7.46
CA PRO A 798 21.18 -14.18 -7.03
C PRO A 798 20.39 -15.18 -6.19
#